data_AF-A0A1Q2M8J5-F1
#
_entry.id   AF-A0A1Q2M8J5-F1
#
_cell.length_a   1.000
_cell.length_b   1.000
_cell.length_c   1.000
_cell.angle_alpha   90.00
_cell.angle_beta   90.00
_cell.angle_gamma   90.00
#
_symmetry.space_group_name_H-M   'P 1'
#
loop_
_entity.id
_entity.type
_entity.pdbx_description
1 polymer ?
#
loop_
_entity_poly.entity_id
_entity_poly.type
_entity_poly.pdbx_seq_one_letter_code
_entity_poly.pdbx_strand_id
1 'polypeptide(L)'
;MKLQKLNLAIGLAVIAAGAQAGGPLYIHEPTMQPYKWDTSKGDIPVYTDGGPMTPTKDGGEAQAFTVDYDGTVFLSIDQANAITAKAVAEWSNVETSTLRMSIQGTIEEQTGIADVNETNVGQIYATENGYGFWVNYDTDGQILEQYFGVPKSAVLGIAFPEWADEETGEITEATALMNGWFVDVNDTNGEMVAGVFTHEFGHAINMSHSQANGHFSYMAAGYRPYYDGVPGCSNVNRYTGFPTPAADTIETMFPFINVRGEQGRQQAMISVRDDIVNISDLYPTDAYRTQYGSITGTLYLKDGSTEYSGINMVARNLDDPMYDVITQQSGNQTQGLVGPDGTFTINGLQPGARYVLYTDTIKAGGYPTRQTAIVSEAEYWNEGESSNPALDAACDVTPIVLQAGESKQVEMYFNGYEDGIQYTPLVEAFVTDMAKNGQRSLGTAGGGTPFIYDAVQESFELHPEVSLSSSGGQMNKNATKAAVTADLDGNGIKNPAIWNLRSHHLTPMQDLTGDSCGGSGSAGVQSATVWDMDDTGDTIVGLAYKDVDGDGSCQRSGAGEIVPVKWNKHGEIEELSYDLPGYVQWVRADRISGSGDVITGSSTYKQVAWIDGQFRDLFTEFGARNSTAMNHDGSVVALDTDTGVKLWNTKTDALEDIGGLTWCEDMDYNHFFLGNLCTNPSFGPEFVQSYFGPIRVMPTDMNEDGTVLVGRAGSFFTGFIGAVYLKDVGWINTRDFFNKQGVVEASQWPADNPLALSGKGDQMMANLAGATITFAVDMETAFVCDGGEDREVKFPNQLIAEIKDGAEFGRCAHLND
;
A
#
# COMPACT_ATOMS: atom_id res chain seq x y z
N MET A 1 -31.85 -6.96 3.29
CA MET A 1 -30.72 -7.84 3.67
C MET A 1 -31.17 -9.05 4.51
N LYS A 2 -30.86 -10.30 4.12
CA LYS A 2 -31.06 -11.48 5.02
C LYS A 2 -29.88 -11.61 6.00
N LEU A 3 -30.14 -12.05 7.24
CA LEU A 3 -29.21 -12.28 8.38
C LEU A 3 -27.77 -12.77 8.06
N GLN A 4 -27.51 -13.46 6.95
CA GLN A 4 -26.15 -13.83 6.52
C GLN A 4 -25.31 -12.65 6.00
N LYS A 5 -25.94 -11.58 5.48
CA LYS A 5 -25.25 -10.34 5.07
C LYS A 5 -25.01 -9.39 6.26
N LEU A 6 -25.71 -9.54 7.39
CA LEU A 6 -25.54 -8.69 8.59
C LEU A 6 -24.19 -8.95 9.29
N ASN A 7 -23.78 -10.23 9.42
CA ASN A 7 -22.44 -10.58 9.91
C ASN A 7 -21.31 -10.14 8.96
N LEU A 8 -21.62 -9.96 7.66
CA LEU A 8 -20.69 -9.43 6.66
C LEU A 8 -20.60 -7.89 6.76
N ALA A 9 -21.71 -7.20 7.02
CA ALA A 9 -21.79 -5.75 7.21
C ALA A 9 -21.10 -5.30 8.52
N ILE A 10 -21.27 -6.04 9.62
CA ILE A 10 -20.52 -5.82 10.87
C ILE A 10 -19.03 -6.15 10.66
N GLY A 11 -18.69 -7.19 9.91
CA GLY A 11 -17.30 -7.47 9.53
C GLY A 11 -16.65 -6.36 8.68
N LEU A 12 -17.42 -5.73 7.78
CA LEU A 12 -16.97 -4.62 6.93
C LEU A 12 -16.85 -3.28 7.69
N ALA A 13 -17.66 -3.06 8.73
CA ALA A 13 -17.54 -1.88 9.58
C ALA A 13 -16.35 -1.93 10.57
N VAL A 14 -15.85 -3.14 10.88
CA VAL A 14 -14.79 -3.38 11.88
C VAL A 14 -13.42 -3.69 11.26
N ILE A 15 -13.36 -4.03 9.98
CA ILE A 15 -12.09 -4.12 9.25
C ILE A 15 -11.69 -2.72 8.80
N ALA A 16 -10.80 -2.10 9.56
CA ALA A 16 -9.98 -0.98 9.10
C ALA A 16 -9.07 -1.45 7.95
N ALA A 17 -9.61 -1.59 6.75
CA ALA A 17 -8.88 -1.71 5.48
C ALA A 17 -9.86 -1.59 4.30
N GLY A 18 -9.72 -0.53 3.50
CA GLY A 18 -10.52 -0.25 2.28
C GLY A 18 -11.00 1.19 2.29
N ALA A 19 -10.88 2.00 1.23
CA ALA A 19 -11.19 3.44 1.16
C ALA A 19 -11.66 3.91 -0.24
N GLN A 20 -12.43 5.00 -0.33
CA GLN A 20 -13.27 5.43 -1.46
C GLN A 20 -13.70 6.91 -1.38
N ALA A 21 -12.95 7.87 -1.87
CA ALA A 21 -13.48 9.23 -1.86
C ALA A 21 -14.81 9.37 -2.67
N GLY A 22 -15.95 9.61 -2.01
CA GLY A 22 -17.24 9.98 -2.60
C GLY A 22 -18.01 8.85 -3.30
N GLY A 23 -19.35 8.83 -3.13
CA GLY A 23 -20.26 7.88 -3.76
C GLY A 23 -21.27 7.23 -2.81
N PRO A 24 -22.05 6.23 -3.28
CA PRO A 24 -22.97 5.48 -2.42
C PRO A 24 -22.22 4.50 -1.51
N LEU A 25 -22.66 4.36 -0.26
CA LEU A 25 -22.14 3.35 0.67
C LEU A 25 -22.49 1.93 0.20
N TYR A 26 -23.74 1.72 -0.24
CA TYR A 26 -24.23 0.45 -0.75
C TYR A 26 -24.89 0.60 -2.12
N ILE A 27 -24.62 -0.36 -3.01
CA ILE A 27 -25.28 -0.50 -4.30
C ILE A 27 -26.18 -1.74 -4.34
N HIS A 28 -27.32 -1.59 -5.01
CA HIS A 28 -28.25 -2.66 -5.32
C HIS A 28 -27.71 -3.48 -6.51
N GLU A 29 -27.00 -4.57 -6.22
CA GLU A 29 -26.28 -5.43 -7.18
C GLU A 29 -27.07 -5.75 -8.47
N PRO A 30 -28.38 -6.10 -8.44
CA PRO A 30 -29.11 -6.41 -9.68
C PRO A 30 -29.22 -5.25 -10.67
N THR A 31 -29.17 -4.00 -10.17
CA THR A 31 -29.33 -2.79 -10.98
C THR A 31 -28.06 -1.96 -11.09
N MET A 32 -27.07 -2.22 -10.24
CA MET A 32 -25.86 -1.40 -10.08
C MET A 32 -26.21 0.08 -9.84
N GLN A 33 -27.25 0.32 -9.04
CA GLN A 33 -27.68 1.66 -8.62
C GLN A 33 -27.61 1.76 -7.09
N PRO A 34 -27.38 2.95 -6.52
CA PRO A 34 -27.42 3.13 -5.07
C PRO A 34 -28.73 2.64 -4.46
N TYR A 35 -28.65 2.01 -3.28
CA TYR A 35 -29.83 1.94 -2.41
C TYR A 35 -30.24 3.36 -2.04
N LYS A 36 -31.55 3.63 -1.98
CA LYS A 36 -32.05 4.98 -1.67
C LYS A 36 -33.40 4.94 -0.95
N TRP A 37 -33.64 5.94 -0.13
CA TRP A 37 -34.98 6.21 0.40
C TRP A 37 -35.95 6.65 -0.71
N ASP A 38 -37.20 6.17 -0.64
CA ASP A 38 -38.28 6.71 -1.46
C ASP A 38 -38.80 8.04 -0.90
N THR A 39 -38.24 9.14 -1.38
CA THR A 39 -38.61 10.51 -0.98
C THR A 39 -40.02 10.93 -1.40
N SER A 40 -40.75 10.13 -2.20
CA SER A 40 -42.13 10.42 -2.55
C SER A 40 -43.13 10.08 -1.44
N LYS A 41 -42.71 9.28 -0.44
CA LYS A 41 -43.52 8.87 0.72
C LYS A 41 -43.62 9.95 1.81
N GLY A 42 -42.98 11.10 1.61
CA GLY A 42 -42.90 12.20 2.58
C GLY A 42 -41.58 12.15 3.36
N ASP A 43 -41.55 12.83 4.51
CA ASP A 43 -40.37 12.86 5.36
C ASP A 43 -40.09 11.46 5.93
N ILE A 44 -38.83 11.05 5.90
CA ILE A 44 -38.37 9.84 6.56
C ILE A 44 -38.48 10.05 8.08
N PRO A 45 -39.22 9.19 8.80
CA PRO A 45 -39.41 9.34 10.23
C PRO A 45 -38.12 8.97 10.97
N VAL A 46 -37.71 9.81 11.91
CA VAL A 46 -36.56 9.58 12.80
C VAL A 46 -37.07 9.32 14.21
N TYR A 47 -36.56 8.25 14.84
CA TYR A 47 -36.90 7.84 16.19
C TYR A 47 -35.64 7.81 17.06
N THR A 48 -35.68 8.49 18.21
CA THR A 48 -34.53 8.61 19.11
C THR A 48 -34.69 7.75 20.35
N ASP A 49 -33.58 7.19 20.81
CA ASP A 49 -33.47 6.47 22.07
C ASP A 49 -33.65 7.38 23.29
N GLY A 50 -34.05 6.80 24.42
CA GLY A 50 -34.32 7.49 25.66
C GLY A 50 -33.15 7.48 26.65
N GLY A 51 -32.16 6.61 26.52
CA GLY A 51 -30.99 6.53 27.41
C GLY A 51 -31.30 6.17 28.88
N PRO A 52 -30.28 5.85 29.69
CA PRO A 52 -30.48 5.42 31.07
C PRO A 52 -30.77 6.59 32.02
N MET A 53 -31.64 6.33 33.01
CA MET A 53 -31.85 7.24 34.14
C MET A 53 -30.58 7.31 35.01
N THR A 54 -29.97 8.49 35.09
CA THR A 54 -28.66 8.72 35.71
C THR A 54 -28.73 9.87 36.74
N PRO A 55 -28.01 9.81 37.87
CA PRO A 55 -27.98 10.90 38.84
C PRO A 55 -27.50 12.24 38.25
N THR A 56 -28.04 13.36 38.72
CA THR A 56 -27.59 14.71 38.34
C THR A 56 -26.74 15.36 39.43
N LYS A 57 -25.87 16.31 39.05
CA LYS A 57 -24.99 17.02 40.00
C LYS A 57 -25.74 17.84 41.05
N ASP A 58 -26.91 18.36 40.70
CA ASP A 58 -27.74 19.20 41.58
C ASP A 58 -28.72 18.38 42.45
N GLY A 59 -28.69 17.05 42.33
CA GLY A 59 -29.58 16.11 43.03
C GLY A 59 -30.83 15.77 42.24
N GLY A 60 -31.14 14.46 42.16
CA GLY A 60 -32.20 13.90 41.32
C GLY A 60 -31.63 12.98 40.24
N GLU A 61 -32.47 12.58 39.28
CA GLU A 61 -32.08 11.72 38.15
C GLU A 61 -32.63 12.31 36.84
N ALA A 62 -31.90 12.15 35.75
CA ALA A 62 -32.31 12.49 34.39
C ALA A 62 -31.72 11.47 33.39
N GLN A 63 -32.35 11.35 32.22
CA GLN A 63 -31.83 10.48 31.16
C GLN A 63 -30.54 11.06 30.57
N ALA A 64 -29.51 10.23 30.46
CA ALA A 64 -28.17 10.62 30.02
C ALA A 64 -27.88 10.10 28.61
N PHE A 65 -27.22 10.92 27.80
CA PHE A 65 -26.46 10.46 26.63
C PHE A 65 -24.99 10.21 27.01
N THR A 66 -24.44 11.03 27.91
CA THR A 66 -23.07 10.86 28.42
C THR A 66 -23.05 11.03 29.93
N VAL A 67 -22.20 10.26 30.60
CA VAL A 67 -21.93 10.37 32.03
C VAL A 67 -20.56 11.01 32.29
N ASP A 68 -20.46 11.81 33.34
CA ASP A 68 -19.20 12.39 33.82
C ASP A 68 -18.41 11.35 34.63
N TYR A 69 -17.14 11.64 34.93
CA TYR A 69 -16.25 10.76 35.71
C TYR A 69 -16.78 10.43 37.11
N ASP A 70 -17.65 11.26 37.67
CA ASP A 70 -18.31 11.02 38.96
C ASP A 70 -19.60 10.20 38.86
N GLY A 71 -19.98 9.76 37.65
CA GLY A 71 -21.17 8.97 37.36
C GLY A 71 -22.46 9.78 37.25
N THR A 72 -22.38 11.12 37.23
CA THR A 72 -23.55 11.98 37.01
C THR A 72 -23.76 12.31 35.53
N VAL A 73 -24.94 12.79 35.16
CA VAL A 73 -25.23 13.27 33.80
C VAL A 73 -24.23 14.34 33.39
N PHE A 74 -23.54 14.13 32.26
CA PHE A 74 -22.71 15.14 31.60
C PHE A 74 -23.48 15.82 30.47
N LEU A 75 -23.96 15.03 29.51
CA LEU A 75 -24.93 15.46 28.48
C LEU A 75 -26.22 14.68 28.64
N SER A 76 -27.35 15.39 28.69
CA SER A 76 -28.68 14.78 28.77
C SER A 76 -29.18 14.30 27.41
N ILE A 77 -30.24 13.48 27.43
CA ILE A 77 -30.92 13.04 26.22
C ILE A 77 -31.63 14.19 25.50
N ASP A 78 -32.10 15.21 26.23
CA ASP A 78 -32.62 16.44 25.60
C ASP A 78 -31.54 17.15 24.78
N GLN A 79 -30.29 17.18 25.27
CA GLN A 79 -29.16 17.74 24.53
C GLN A 79 -28.81 16.87 23.31
N ALA A 80 -28.74 15.55 23.47
CA ALA A 80 -28.53 14.62 22.35
C ALA A 80 -29.62 14.74 21.28
N ASN A 81 -30.89 14.87 21.68
CA ASN A 81 -32.02 15.06 20.76
C ASN A 81 -31.95 16.41 20.03
N ALA A 82 -31.45 17.46 20.68
CA ALA A 82 -31.20 18.73 20.00
C ALA A 82 -30.08 18.62 18.96
N ILE A 83 -29.03 17.83 19.24
CA ILE A 83 -27.95 17.54 18.29
C ILE A 83 -28.47 16.70 17.12
N THR A 84 -29.24 15.64 17.39
CA THR A 84 -29.95 14.84 16.38
C THR A 84 -30.84 15.71 15.49
N ALA A 85 -31.62 16.62 16.09
CA ALA A 85 -32.46 17.55 15.33
C ALA A 85 -31.64 18.48 14.43
N LYS A 86 -30.47 18.94 14.90
CA LYS A 86 -29.53 19.73 14.09
C LYS A 86 -29.02 18.91 12.90
N ALA A 87 -28.49 17.70 13.14
CA ALA A 87 -27.97 16.84 12.08
C ALA A 87 -29.04 16.46 11.04
N VAL A 88 -30.27 16.18 11.48
CA VAL A 88 -31.45 15.98 10.61
C VAL A 88 -31.72 17.20 9.75
N ALA A 89 -31.66 18.40 10.34
CA ALA A 89 -31.90 19.65 9.64
C ALA A 89 -30.79 19.96 8.61
N GLU A 90 -29.52 19.74 8.95
CA GLU A 90 -28.38 19.93 8.05
C GLU A 90 -28.56 19.18 6.73
N TRP A 91 -28.86 17.87 6.79
CA TRP A 91 -29.11 17.07 5.58
C TRP A 91 -30.43 17.43 4.88
N SER A 92 -31.50 17.71 5.64
CA SER A 92 -32.82 18.01 5.07
C SER A 92 -32.90 19.41 4.43
N ASN A 93 -32.01 20.32 4.79
CA ASN A 93 -32.01 21.70 4.29
C ASN A 93 -31.16 21.88 3.02
N VAL A 94 -30.50 20.84 2.53
CA VAL A 94 -29.78 20.90 1.26
C VAL A 94 -30.76 21.15 0.12
N GLU A 95 -30.74 22.36 -0.44
CA GLU A 95 -31.74 22.84 -1.40
C GLU A 95 -31.80 22.00 -2.69
N THR A 96 -30.68 21.43 -3.09
CA THR A 96 -30.53 20.62 -4.31
C THR A 96 -30.96 19.16 -4.13
N SER A 97 -31.28 18.74 -2.90
CA SER A 97 -31.72 17.41 -2.54
C SER A 97 -33.23 17.34 -2.26
N THR A 98 -33.90 16.24 -2.62
CA THR A 98 -35.29 15.93 -2.26
C THR A 98 -35.43 15.22 -0.91
N LEU A 99 -34.32 14.78 -0.30
CA LEU A 99 -34.33 14.07 0.97
C LEU A 99 -34.86 14.98 2.09
N ARG A 100 -35.90 14.54 2.80
CA ARG A 100 -36.39 15.20 4.01
C ARG A 100 -36.54 14.18 5.11
N MET A 101 -36.08 14.54 6.30
CA MET A 101 -36.17 13.74 7.52
C MET A 101 -36.85 14.57 8.61
N SER A 102 -37.62 13.92 9.48
CA SER A 102 -38.21 14.58 10.64
C SER A 102 -38.27 13.65 11.84
N ILE A 103 -38.01 14.20 13.03
CA ILE A 103 -38.17 13.46 14.29
C ILE A 103 -39.67 13.29 14.55
N GLN A 104 -40.14 12.04 14.61
CA GLN A 104 -41.56 11.71 14.70
C GLN A 104 -41.96 10.96 15.98
N GLY A 105 -41.01 10.67 16.87
CA GLY A 105 -41.27 10.04 18.16
C GLY A 105 -40.00 9.44 18.77
N THR A 106 -40.17 8.57 19.76
CA THR A 106 -39.07 7.84 20.40
C THR A 106 -39.06 6.36 20.04
N ILE A 107 -37.93 5.70 20.23
CA ILE A 107 -37.84 4.23 20.13
C ILE A 107 -38.81 3.56 21.11
N GLU A 108 -39.00 4.11 22.31
CA GLU A 108 -39.94 3.61 23.30
C GLU A 108 -41.38 3.59 22.79
N GLU A 109 -41.82 4.65 22.11
CA GLU A 109 -43.18 4.74 21.56
C GLU A 109 -43.44 3.69 20.48
N GLN A 110 -42.41 3.34 19.70
CA GLN A 110 -42.53 2.38 18.59
C GLN A 110 -42.35 0.93 19.05
N THR A 111 -41.43 0.68 19.98
CA THR A 111 -40.96 -0.67 20.33
C THR A 111 -41.25 -1.07 21.78
N GLY A 112 -41.51 -0.11 22.65
CA GLY A 112 -41.60 -0.29 24.11
C GLY A 112 -40.24 -0.33 24.84
N ILE A 113 -39.12 -0.08 24.14
CA ILE A 113 -37.78 -0.04 24.72
C ILE A 113 -37.43 1.40 25.10
N ALA A 114 -37.39 1.68 26.41
CA ALA A 114 -37.11 3.03 26.93
C ALA A 114 -35.63 3.45 26.80
N ASP A 115 -34.73 2.48 26.89
CA ASP A 115 -33.27 2.66 26.85
C ASP A 115 -32.68 1.48 26.08
N VAL A 116 -32.00 1.76 24.96
CA VAL A 116 -31.28 0.75 24.18
C VAL A 116 -29.89 0.58 24.77
N ASN A 117 -29.56 -0.66 25.16
CA ASN A 117 -28.27 -1.02 25.76
C ASN A 117 -27.79 -2.39 25.28
N GLU A 118 -26.61 -2.82 25.74
CA GLU A 118 -25.93 -4.03 25.28
C GLU A 118 -26.76 -5.32 25.46
N THR A 119 -27.72 -5.32 26.39
CA THR A 119 -28.57 -6.49 26.65
C THR A 119 -29.77 -6.60 25.72
N ASN A 120 -30.22 -5.48 25.13
CA ASN A 120 -31.46 -5.41 24.34
C ASN A 120 -31.26 -4.90 22.91
N VAL A 121 -30.11 -4.34 22.56
CA VAL A 121 -29.79 -3.75 21.24
C VAL A 121 -30.01 -4.70 20.06
N GLY A 122 -29.89 -6.02 20.28
CA GLY A 122 -30.25 -7.02 19.26
C GLY A 122 -31.73 -7.00 18.85
N GLN A 123 -32.62 -6.40 19.65
CA GLN A 123 -34.02 -6.18 19.28
C GLN A 123 -34.20 -5.00 18.33
N ILE A 124 -33.18 -4.16 18.15
CA ILE A 124 -33.14 -3.12 17.12
C ILE A 124 -32.40 -3.68 15.90
N TYR A 125 -31.15 -4.14 16.06
CA TYR A 125 -30.28 -4.52 14.92
C TYR A 125 -30.51 -5.92 14.32
N ALA A 126 -31.26 -6.83 14.96
CA ALA A 126 -31.46 -8.20 14.46
C ALA A 126 -32.86 -8.44 13.87
N THR A 127 -33.69 -7.42 13.76
CA THR A 127 -35.05 -7.48 13.21
C THR A 127 -35.37 -6.18 12.49
N GLU A 128 -36.21 -6.25 11.47
CA GLU A 128 -36.77 -5.06 10.84
C GLU A 128 -37.86 -4.49 11.77
N ASN A 129 -37.67 -3.26 12.24
CA ASN A 129 -38.54 -2.51 13.15
C ASN A 129 -39.56 -1.65 12.40
N GLY A 130 -39.40 -1.53 11.08
CA GLY A 130 -40.33 -0.86 10.18
C GLY A 130 -39.74 0.43 9.59
N TYR A 131 -40.54 1.08 8.74
CA TYR A 131 -40.06 2.23 7.97
C TYR A 131 -39.59 3.38 8.87
N GLY A 132 -38.28 3.67 8.85
CA GLY A 132 -37.71 4.78 9.61
C GLY A 132 -36.21 4.69 9.89
N PHE A 133 -35.70 5.78 10.48
CA PHE A 133 -34.32 5.94 10.90
C PHE A 133 -34.22 5.93 12.43
N TRP A 134 -33.50 4.96 12.98
CA TRP A 134 -33.42 4.69 14.41
C TRP A 134 -32.08 5.16 14.99
N VAL A 135 -32.11 6.17 15.86
CA VAL A 135 -30.92 6.77 16.48
C VAL A 135 -30.79 6.27 17.91
N ASN A 136 -29.79 5.43 18.15
CA ASN A 136 -29.48 4.77 19.41
C ASN A 136 -28.34 5.49 20.14
N TYR A 137 -28.42 5.56 21.47
CA TYR A 137 -27.49 6.32 22.30
C TYR A 137 -26.66 5.39 23.21
N ASP A 138 -25.44 5.05 22.82
CA ASP A 138 -24.54 4.17 23.59
C ASP A 138 -23.86 4.96 24.70
N THR A 139 -24.54 5.11 25.84
CA THR A 139 -24.15 6.05 26.90
C THR A 139 -22.76 5.77 27.49
N ASP A 140 -22.37 4.51 27.59
CA ASP A 140 -21.12 4.07 28.22
C ASP A 140 -20.20 3.24 27.30
N GLY A 141 -20.57 3.14 26.02
CA GLY A 141 -19.82 2.42 25.00
C GLY A 141 -19.95 0.90 25.07
N GLN A 142 -20.85 0.35 25.91
CA GLN A 142 -20.99 -1.09 26.06
C GLN A 142 -21.64 -1.76 24.85
N ILE A 143 -22.50 -1.06 24.09
CA ILE A 143 -23.04 -1.62 22.85
C ILE A 143 -21.88 -1.86 21.87
N LEU A 144 -20.99 -0.88 21.70
CA LEU A 144 -19.79 -1.00 20.87
C LEU A 144 -18.91 -2.18 21.30
N GLU A 145 -18.55 -2.27 22.59
CA GLU A 145 -17.62 -3.28 23.09
C GLU A 145 -18.22 -4.69 23.12
N GLN A 146 -19.48 -4.84 23.53
CA GLN A 146 -20.06 -6.16 23.82
C GLN A 146 -20.90 -6.71 22.67
N TYR A 147 -21.55 -5.85 21.89
CA TYR A 147 -22.39 -6.29 20.77
C TYR A 147 -21.61 -6.26 19.44
N PHE A 148 -20.98 -5.14 19.10
CA PHE A 148 -20.20 -5.00 17.86
C PHE A 148 -18.77 -5.52 17.96
N GLY A 149 -18.24 -5.71 19.18
CA GLY A 149 -16.89 -6.20 19.40
C GLY A 149 -15.81 -5.18 19.04
N VAL A 150 -16.14 -3.89 19.01
CA VAL A 150 -15.21 -2.79 18.70
C VAL A 150 -14.83 -1.98 19.92
N PRO A 151 -13.62 -1.38 19.97
CA PRO A 151 -13.23 -0.55 21.09
C PRO A 151 -14.03 0.76 21.13
N LYS A 152 -14.76 1.03 22.22
CA LYS A 152 -15.43 2.32 22.47
C LYS A 152 -14.50 3.53 22.55
N SER A 153 -13.19 3.31 22.62
CA SER A 153 -12.16 4.34 22.59
C SER A 153 -11.61 4.63 21.19
N ALA A 154 -12.04 3.87 20.18
CA ALA A 154 -11.58 3.99 18.79
C ALA A 154 -12.70 4.31 17.80
N VAL A 155 -13.96 3.97 18.12
CA VAL A 155 -15.14 4.20 17.26
C VAL A 155 -16.00 5.30 17.86
N LEU A 156 -16.27 6.36 17.08
CA LEU A 156 -17.08 7.51 17.51
C LEU A 156 -18.58 7.31 17.31
N GLY A 157 -18.95 6.54 16.28
CA GLY A 157 -20.32 6.18 15.95
C GLY A 157 -20.33 5.08 14.89
N ILE A 158 -21.51 4.54 14.63
CA ILE A 158 -21.75 3.59 13.54
C ILE A 158 -23.13 3.87 12.95
N ALA A 159 -23.25 4.04 11.64
CA ALA A 159 -24.54 4.13 10.97
C ALA A 159 -24.54 3.52 9.57
N PHE A 160 -25.70 3.02 9.14
CA PHE A 160 -25.90 2.43 7.81
C PHE A 160 -27.39 2.19 7.50
N PRO A 161 -27.78 2.11 6.21
CA PRO A 161 -29.01 1.44 5.80
C PRO A 161 -28.97 -0.03 6.25
N GLU A 162 -29.94 -0.43 7.04
CA GLU A 162 -29.99 -1.76 7.65
C GLU A 162 -30.91 -2.70 6.86
N TRP A 163 -32.07 -2.20 6.46
CA TRP A 163 -33.05 -2.95 5.69
C TRP A 163 -33.46 -2.18 4.43
N ALA A 164 -33.67 -2.95 3.37
CA ALA A 164 -34.07 -2.46 2.07
C ALA A 164 -34.91 -3.53 1.35
N ASP A 165 -35.80 -3.07 0.49
CA ASP A 165 -36.50 -3.90 -0.48
C ASP A 165 -35.53 -4.29 -1.60
N GLU A 166 -35.14 -5.57 -1.62
CA GLU A 166 -34.19 -6.14 -2.58
C GLU A 166 -34.79 -6.32 -3.99
N GLU A 167 -36.09 -6.08 -4.20
CA GLU A 167 -36.67 -6.05 -5.55
C GLU A 167 -36.50 -4.66 -6.19
N THR A 168 -36.55 -3.60 -5.37
CA THR A 168 -36.58 -2.20 -5.85
C THR A 168 -35.31 -1.42 -5.55
N GLY A 169 -34.50 -1.85 -4.58
CA GLY A 169 -33.37 -1.11 -4.04
C GLY A 169 -33.78 0.03 -3.09
N GLU A 170 -35.04 0.05 -2.62
CA GLU A 170 -35.52 1.08 -1.70
C GLU A 170 -35.12 0.79 -0.25
N ILE A 171 -34.49 1.74 0.42
CA ILE A 171 -34.19 1.66 1.86
C ILE A 171 -35.51 1.73 2.63
N THR A 172 -35.72 0.76 3.53
CA THR A 172 -36.86 0.73 4.43
C THR A 172 -36.45 1.15 5.84
N GLU A 173 -35.24 0.82 6.27
CA GLU A 173 -34.79 1.09 7.63
C GLU A 173 -33.30 1.40 7.67
N ALA A 174 -32.91 2.38 8.49
CA ALA A 174 -31.51 2.65 8.81
C ALA A 174 -31.33 2.80 10.32
N THR A 175 -30.12 2.55 10.78
CA THR A 175 -29.75 2.69 12.20
C THR A 175 -28.51 3.56 12.34
N ALA A 176 -28.44 4.28 13.45
CA ALA A 176 -27.26 5.00 13.91
C ALA A 176 -27.03 4.71 15.39
N LEU A 177 -25.79 4.48 15.79
CA LEU A 177 -25.35 4.30 17.17
C LEU A 177 -24.33 5.39 17.52
N MET A 178 -24.69 6.29 18.41
CA MET A 178 -23.83 7.39 18.82
C MET A 178 -23.09 7.03 20.11
N ASN A 179 -21.76 7.15 20.12
CA ASN A 179 -20.95 6.79 21.28
C ASN A 179 -20.94 7.93 22.31
N GLY A 180 -21.73 7.77 23.37
CA GLY A 180 -21.78 8.68 24.52
C GLY A 180 -20.52 8.65 25.39
N TRP A 181 -19.71 7.58 25.32
CA TRP A 181 -18.47 7.46 26.11
C TRP A 181 -17.34 8.37 25.63
N PHE A 182 -17.30 8.71 24.34
CA PHE A 182 -16.17 9.42 23.72
C PHE A 182 -16.45 10.93 23.51
N VAL A 183 -17.24 11.54 24.38
CA VAL A 183 -17.47 13.00 24.39
C VAL A 183 -16.36 13.70 25.19
N ASP A 184 -15.79 14.78 24.65
CA ASP A 184 -14.78 15.56 25.36
C ASP A 184 -15.38 16.30 26.56
N VAL A 185 -14.64 16.33 27.67
CA VAL A 185 -15.07 17.01 28.92
C VAL A 185 -15.32 18.52 28.74
N ASN A 186 -14.75 19.14 27.70
CA ASN A 186 -14.98 20.55 27.40
C ASN A 186 -16.19 20.77 26.48
N ASP A 187 -16.78 19.72 25.90
CA ASP A 187 -17.92 19.81 25.01
C ASP A 187 -19.25 19.80 25.77
N THR A 188 -19.44 20.78 26.64
CA THR A 188 -20.60 20.85 27.56
C THR A 188 -21.95 21.08 26.85
N ASN A 189 -21.91 21.46 25.57
CA ASN A 189 -23.08 21.67 24.73
C ASN A 189 -23.27 20.57 23.67
N GLY A 190 -22.31 19.64 23.54
CA GLY A 190 -22.28 18.65 22.47
C GLY A 190 -22.07 19.24 21.07
N GLU A 191 -21.44 20.42 20.97
CA GLU A 191 -21.17 21.09 19.71
C GLU A 191 -20.07 20.39 18.89
N MET A 192 -19.10 19.75 19.54
CA MET A 192 -17.99 19.06 18.86
C MET A 192 -18.40 17.63 18.47
N VAL A 193 -19.11 16.91 19.35
CA VAL A 193 -19.66 15.58 19.04
C VAL A 193 -20.78 15.65 17.99
N ALA A 194 -21.42 16.81 17.80
CA ALA A 194 -22.40 17.02 16.72
C ALA A 194 -21.84 16.71 15.31
N GLY A 195 -20.53 16.82 15.12
CA GLY A 195 -19.88 16.40 13.88
C GLY A 195 -20.06 14.92 13.60
N VAL A 196 -19.94 14.09 14.64
CA VAL A 196 -20.15 12.64 14.56
C VAL A 196 -21.60 12.34 14.17
N PHE A 197 -22.57 12.97 14.83
CA PHE A 197 -23.99 12.76 14.52
C PHE A 197 -24.30 13.08 13.05
N THR A 198 -23.80 14.22 12.57
CA THR A 198 -24.06 14.65 11.19
C THR A 198 -23.38 13.71 10.18
N HIS A 199 -22.14 13.30 10.45
CA HIS A 199 -21.39 12.34 9.65
C HIS A 199 -22.08 10.97 9.55
N GLU A 200 -22.41 10.37 10.68
CA GLU A 200 -23.06 9.07 10.74
C GLU A 200 -24.45 9.10 10.07
N PHE A 201 -25.16 10.22 10.17
CA PHE A 201 -26.45 10.34 9.48
C PHE A 201 -26.27 10.36 7.96
N GLY A 202 -25.13 10.86 7.46
CA GLY A 202 -24.70 10.70 6.07
C GLY A 202 -24.57 9.22 5.67
N HIS A 203 -23.97 8.39 6.52
CA HIS A 203 -23.94 6.95 6.27
C HIS A 203 -25.33 6.32 6.27
N ALA A 204 -26.20 6.66 7.23
CA ALA A 204 -27.58 6.15 7.31
C ALA A 204 -28.42 6.46 6.05
N ILE A 205 -28.11 7.55 5.34
CA ILE A 205 -28.76 7.93 4.07
C ILE A 205 -28.01 7.43 2.83
N ASN A 206 -27.08 6.49 3.03
CA ASN A 206 -26.31 5.77 2.02
C ASN A 206 -25.14 6.55 1.38
N MET A 207 -24.53 7.50 2.08
CA MET A 207 -23.30 8.16 1.62
C MET A 207 -22.06 7.42 2.13
N SER A 208 -21.07 7.20 1.27
CA SER A 208 -19.75 6.77 1.70
C SER A 208 -18.94 7.97 2.23
N HIS A 209 -17.80 7.68 2.83
CA HIS A 209 -16.84 8.73 3.17
C HIS A 209 -16.34 9.46 1.91
N SER A 210 -15.77 10.65 2.06
CA SER A 210 -15.11 11.39 0.98
C SER A 210 -13.70 11.89 1.37
N GLN A 211 -12.93 12.40 0.40
CA GLN A 211 -11.61 13.01 0.66
C GLN A 211 -11.41 14.23 -0.24
N ALA A 212 -11.90 15.37 0.21
CA ALA A 212 -11.73 16.66 -0.45
C ALA A 212 -10.59 17.47 0.19
N ASN A 213 -10.68 17.72 1.51
CA ASN A 213 -9.75 18.56 2.26
C ASN A 213 -9.41 18.00 3.64
N GLY A 214 -10.16 17.06 4.21
CA GLY A 214 -9.97 16.63 5.59
C GLY A 214 -8.56 16.09 5.88
N HIS A 215 -7.95 15.43 4.90
CA HIS A 215 -6.56 14.95 5.01
C HIS A 215 -5.53 16.09 5.18
N PHE A 216 -5.81 17.30 4.70
CA PHE A 216 -4.98 18.48 4.99
C PHE A 216 -5.05 18.89 6.46
N SER A 217 -6.21 18.75 7.09
CA SER A 217 -6.44 19.13 8.49
C SER A 217 -5.92 18.10 9.48
N TYR A 218 -6.07 16.83 9.16
CA TYR A 218 -5.84 15.74 10.12
C TYR A 218 -4.52 14.99 9.94
N MET A 219 -3.91 15.05 8.74
CA MET A 219 -2.80 14.16 8.39
C MET A 219 -1.58 14.88 7.81
N ALA A 220 -1.75 16.08 7.24
CA ALA A 220 -0.62 16.86 6.75
C ALA A 220 0.27 17.32 7.93
N ALA A 221 1.59 17.25 7.74
CA ALA A 221 2.57 17.71 8.70
C ALA A 221 3.78 18.31 7.97
N GLY A 222 4.64 19.07 8.66
CA GLY A 222 5.83 19.66 8.04
C GLY A 222 6.79 18.62 7.42
N TYR A 223 6.84 17.40 7.97
CA TYR A 223 7.63 16.27 7.44
C TYR A 223 6.85 15.38 6.46
N ARG A 224 5.56 15.68 6.23
CA ARG A 224 4.65 14.96 5.33
C ARG A 224 3.69 15.98 4.68
N PRO A 225 4.20 16.87 3.81
CA PRO A 225 3.38 17.90 3.19
C PRO A 225 2.39 17.28 2.21
N TYR A 226 1.19 17.84 2.15
CA TYR A 226 0.16 17.52 1.17
C TYR A 226 -0.19 18.76 0.36
N TYR A 227 -0.80 18.55 -0.80
CA TYR A 227 -1.07 19.60 -1.79
C TYR A 227 -2.53 19.54 -2.24
N ASP A 228 -3.13 20.69 -2.52
CA ASP A 228 -4.49 20.79 -3.10
C ASP A 228 -4.50 20.56 -4.61
N GLY A 229 -3.84 19.47 -5.01
CA GLY A 229 -3.53 19.14 -6.39
C GLY A 229 -2.31 18.23 -6.50
N VAL A 230 -1.69 18.20 -7.68
CA VAL A 230 -0.56 17.31 -7.96
C VAL A 230 0.72 17.83 -7.28
N PRO A 231 1.41 17.03 -6.45
CA PRO A 231 2.67 17.43 -5.82
C PRO A 231 3.71 17.93 -6.85
N GLY A 232 4.43 19.00 -6.54
CA GLY A 232 5.44 19.59 -7.44
C GLY A 232 4.89 20.64 -8.43
N CYS A 233 3.60 20.65 -8.69
CA CYS A 233 2.96 21.58 -9.63
C CYS A 233 2.61 22.94 -9.00
N SER A 234 3.63 23.74 -8.71
CA SER A 234 3.52 25.03 -7.99
C SER A 234 2.64 26.11 -8.66
N ASN A 235 2.32 25.98 -9.95
CA ASN A 235 1.49 26.95 -10.67
C ASN A 235 -0.01 26.80 -10.40
N VAL A 236 -0.44 25.66 -9.85
CA VAL A 236 -1.86 25.32 -9.65
C VAL A 236 -2.20 25.17 -8.17
N ASN A 237 -1.31 24.54 -7.39
CA ASN A 237 -1.49 24.33 -5.96
C ASN A 237 -1.49 25.66 -5.20
N ARG A 238 -2.48 25.88 -4.34
CA ARG A 238 -2.55 27.02 -3.40
C ARG A 238 -2.20 26.60 -1.97
N TYR A 239 -2.58 25.38 -1.59
CA TYR A 239 -2.17 24.75 -0.35
C TYR A 239 -0.95 23.85 -0.59
N THR A 240 0.13 24.11 0.14
CA THR A 240 1.39 23.35 0.03
C THR A 240 1.81 22.74 1.37
N GLY A 241 0.83 22.38 2.21
CA GLY A 241 1.05 21.63 3.44
C GLY A 241 1.05 22.43 4.75
N PHE A 242 1.13 23.76 4.72
CA PHE A 242 1.07 24.61 5.91
C PHE A 242 0.74 26.09 5.60
N PRO A 243 0.02 26.85 6.46
CA PRO A 243 -0.66 26.43 7.70
C PRO A 243 -1.89 25.57 7.41
N THR A 244 -2.32 24.78 8.42
CA THR A 244 -3.57 23.99 8.36
C THR A 244 -4.73 24.82 7.81
N PRO A 245 -5.54 24.30 6.87
CA PRO A 245 -6.67 25.04 6.33
C PRO A 245 -7.72 25.31 7.42
N ALA A 246 -8.65 26.21 7.11
CA ALA A 246 -9.72 26.54 8.04
C ALA A 246 -10.61 25.31 8.30
N ALA A 247 -11.08 25.13 9.53
CA ALA A 247 -11.79 23.93 9.92
C ALA A 247 -13.15 23.76 9.21
N ASP A 248 -13.73 24.86 8.74
CA ASP A 248 -14.97 24.91 7.95
C ASP A 248 -14.79 24.51 6.48
N THR A 249 -13.57 24.18 6.06
CA THR A 249 -13.31 23.60 4.73
C THR A 249 -13.28 22.08 4.76
N ILE A 250 -13.47 21.45 5.92
CA ILE A 250 -13.45 20.00 6.08
C ILE A 250 -14.84 19.46 5.71
N GLU A 251 -14.88 18.58 4.73
CA GLU A 251 -16.08 17.85 4.36
C GLU A 251 -16.60 17.00 5.53
N THR A 252 -17.92 17.04 5.76
CA THR A 252 -18.59 16.29 6.82
C THR A 252 -18.30 14.81 6.67
N MET A 253 -18.32 14.26 5.46
CA MET A 253 -18.07 12.85 5.20
C MET A 253 -16.59 12.42 5.23
N PHE A 254 -15.65 13.27 5.67
CA PHE A 254 -14.28 12.82 5.91
C PHE A 254 -14.22 11.85 7.11
N PRO A 255 -13.54 10.69 7.01
CA PRO A 255 -13.60 9.59 8.00
C PRO A 255 -13.00 9.89 9.37
N PHE A 256 -12.40 11.05 9.58
CA PHE A 256 -11.78 11.42 10.86
C PHE A 256 -12.40 12.69 11.39
N ILE A 257 -12.72 12.68 12.69
CA ILE A 257 -13.34 13.80 13.38
C ILE A 257 -12.58 14.05 14.69
N ASN A 258 -12.06 15.26 14.86
CA ASN A 258 -11.53 15.69 16.16
C ASN A 258 -12.66 16.29 17.01
N VAL A 259 -13.28 15.45 17.85
CA VAL A 259 -14.33 15.82 18.81
C VAL A 259 -13.84 16.67 20.00
N ARG A 260 -12.58 17.12 19.99
CA ARG A 260 -11.98 17.97 21.04
C ARG A 260 -11.67 19.39 20.57
N GLY A 261 -12.08 19.74 19.35
CA GLY A 261 -11.69 21.00 18.73
C GLY A 261 -12.71 21.53 17.75
N GLU A 262 -12.33 22.63 17.11
CA GLU A 262 -13.15 23.33 16.13
C GLU A 262 -13.51 22.45 14.93
N GLN A 263 -12.66 21.49 14.56
CA GLN A 263 -12.90 20.61 13.42
C GLN A 263 -14.15 19.75 13.59
N GLY A 264 -14.37 19.15 14.78
CA GLY A 264 -15.60 18.39 15.05
C GLY A 264 -16.85 19.27 14.99
N ARG A 265 -16.75 20.52 15.45
CA ARG A 265 -17.86 21.48 15.36
C ARG A 265 -18.20 21.87 13.93
N GLN A 266 -17.19 22.03 13.08
CA GLN A 266 -17.35 22.42 11.68
C GLN A 266 -17.86 21.28 10.79
N GLN A 267 -17.42 20.04 11.03
CA GLN A 267 -17.98 18.86 10.35
C GLN A 267 -19.45 18.58 10.71
N ALA A 268 -20.02 19.29 11.69
CA ALA A 268 -21.46 19.26 12.00
C ALA A 268 -22.31 20.15 11.07
N MET A 269 -21.74 20.69 9.99
CA MET A 269 -22.41 21.60 9.06
C MET A 269 -22.11 21.21 7.61
N ILE A 270 -23.15 21.12 6.79
CA ILE A 270 -23.02 20.83 5.36
C ILE A 270 -22.62 22.11 4.62
N SER A 271 -21.32 22.37 4.61
CA SER A 271 -20.72 23.64 4.18
C SER A 271 -19.81 23.54 2.95
N VAL A 272 -19.25 22.36 2.69
CA VAL A 272 -18.39 22.11 1.53
C VAL A 272 -19.22 21.56 0.36
N ARG A 273 -18.84 21.93 -0.86
CA ARG A 273 -19.55 21.51 -2.08
C ARG A 273 -19.62 20.00 -2.24
N ASP A 274 -18.59 19.28 -1.82
CA ASP A 274 -18.50 17.82 -1.86
C ASP A 274 -19.70 17.14 -1.15
N ASP A 275 -20.01 17.53 0.10
CA ASP A 275 -21.13 16.97 0.85
C ASP A 275 -22.47 17.28 0.17
N ILE A 276 -22.65 18.53 -0.30
CA ILE A 276 -23.86 19.00 -1.00
C ILE A 276 -24.09 18.18 -2.28
N VAL A 277 -23.03 17.95 -3.05
CA VAL A 277 -23.11 17.20 -4.31
C VAL A 277 -23.39 15.72 -4.03
N ASN A 278 -22.69 15.10 -3.09
CA ASN A 278 -22.88 13.68 -2.78
C ASN A 278 -24.33 13.38 -2.38
N ILE A 279 -24.96 14.21 -1.53
CA ILE A 279 -26.36 13.99 -1.17
C ILE A 279 -27.33 14.30 -2.32
N SER A 280 -27.00 15.30 -3.15
CA SER A 280 -27.82 15.69 -4.30
C SER A 280 -27.75 14.66 -5.43
N ASP A 281 -26.65 13.92 -5.57
CA ASP A 281 -26.54 12.84 -6.54
C ASP A 281 -27.42 11.64 -6.17
N LEU A 282 -27.56 11.34 -4.87
CA LEU A 282 -28.45 10.29 -4.39
C LEU A 282 -29.93 10.69 -4.46
N TYR A 283 -30.25 11.92 -4.06
CA TYR A 283 -31.63 12.43 -3.96
C TYR A 283 -31.83 13.73 -4.76
N PRO A 284 -31.62 13.74 -6.07
CA PRO A 284 -31.59 14.96 -6.86
C PRO A 284 -32.98 15.61 -6.99
N THR A 285 -33.03 16.93 -6.81
CA THR A 285 -34.16 17.75 -7.30
C THR A 285 -34.13 17.84 -8.83
N ASP A 286 -35.28 18.13 -9.45
CA ASP A 286 -35.36 18.40 -10.90
C ASP A 286 -34.45 19.58 -11.32
N ALA A 287 -34.33 20.59 -10.45
CA ALA A 287 -33.46 21.74 -10.64
C ALA A 287 -31.98 21.32 -10.67
N TYR A 288 -31.54 20.51 -9.71
CA TYR A 288 -30.16 20.02 -9.64
C TYR A 288 -29.71 19.33 -10.94
N ARG A 289 -30.57 18.50 -11.53
CA ARG A 289 -30.30 17.79 -12.79
C ARG A 289 -30.03 18.69 -14.00
N THR A 290 -30.37 19.98 -13.94
CA THR A 290 -30.29 20.90 -15.08
C THR A 290 -29.48 22.16 -14.82
N GLN A 291 -29.18 22.49 -13.55
CA GLN A 291 -28.55 23.75 -13.17
C GLN A 291 -27.02 23.71 -13.09
N TYR A 292 -26.43 22.52 -13.09
CA TYR A 292 -24.99 22.34 -12.89
C TYR A 292 -24.34 21.64 -14.07
N GLY A 293 -23.04 21.82 -14.21
CA GLY A 293 -22.23 21.04 -15.15
C GLY A 293 -21.85 19.68 -14.57
N SER A 294 -21.44 18.76 -15.44
CA SER A 294 -20.85 17.48 -15.04
C SER A 294 -19.60 17.13 -15.84
N ILE A 295 -18.69 16.39 -15.21
CA ILE A 295 -17.59 15.70 -15.87
C ILE A 295 -17.90 14.22 -15.79
N THR A 296 -17.79 13.51 -16.91
CA THR A 296 -17.82 12.05 -16.95
C THR A 296 -16.57 11.57 -17.64
N GLY A 297 -16.00 10.46 -17.20
CA GLY A 297 -14.78 9.96 -17.78
C GLY A 297 -14.40 8.57 -17.34
N THR A 298 -13.26 8.13 -17.84
CA THR A 298 -12.63 6.86 -17.48
C THR A 298 -11.14 7.08 -17.24
N LEU A 299 -10.64 6.57 -16.12
CA LEU A 299 -9.21 6.49 -15.83
C LEU A 299 -8.64 5.19 -16.39
N TYR A 300 -7.60 5.31 -17.20
CA TYR A 300 -6.89 4.20 -17.81
C TYR A 300 -5.46 4.08 -17.28
N LEU A 301 -4.92 2.86 -17.32
CA LEU A 301 -3.48 2.64 -17.24
C LEU A 301 -2.78 3.21 -18.48
N LYS A 302 -1.45 3.27 -18.44
CA LYS A 302 -0.62 3.81 -19.52
C LYS A 302 -0.78 3.10 -20.87
N ASP A 303 -1.29 1.86 -20.86
CA ASP A 303 -1.61 1.07 -22.07
C ASP A 303 -2.81 1.62 -22.86
N GLY A 304 -3.45 2.68 -22.35
CA GLY A 304 -4.56 3.38 -22.98
C GLY A 304 -5.86 2.59 -23.05
N SER A 305 -5.95 1.41 -22.43
CA SER A 305 -7.10 0.51 -22.63
C SER A 305 -7.57 -0.21 -21.36
N THR A 306 -6.68 -0.45 -20.40
CA THR A 306 -7.04 -1.10 -19.13
C THR A 306 -7.56 -0.04 -18.17
N GLU A 307 -8.81 -0.19 -17.75
CA GLU A 307 -9.43 0.72 -16.80
C GLU A 307 -8.89 0.53 -15.37
N TYR A 308 -8.82 1.62 -14.59
CA TYR A 308 -8.26 1.60 -13.24
C TYR A 308 -9.19 2.17 -12.17
N SER A 309 -9.71 1.29 -11.32
CA SER A 309 -10.59 1.63 -10.20
C SER A 309 -9.81 2.06 -8.95
N GLY A 310 -10.48 2.74 -8.04
CA GLY A 310 -10.00 2.93 -6.67
C GLY A 310 -9.25 4.24 -6.41
N ILE A 311 -9.14 5.11 -7.42
CA ILE A 311 -8.42 6.39 -7.34
C ILE A 311 -9.40 7.54 -7.09
N ASN A 312 -8.99 8.51 -6.25
CA ASN A 312 -9.79 9.71 -6.02
C ASN A 312 -9.66 10.65 -7.22
N MET A 313 -10.78 10.90 -7.91
CA MET A 313 -10.88 11.88 -8.99
C MET A 313 -11.39 13.18 -8.38
N VAL A 314 -10.58 14.24 -8.44
CA VAL A 314 -10.86 15.50 -7.77
C VAL A 314 -11.10 16.61 -8.78
N ALA A 315 -12.30 17.18 -8.79
CA ALA A 315 -12.58 18.43 -9.46
C ALA A 315 -12.48 19.58 -8.46
N ARG A 316 -11.50 20.46 -8.62
CA ARG A 316 -11.27 21.60 -7.71
C ARG A 316 -11.43 22.92 -8.45
N ASN A 317 -12.29 23.80 -7.94
CA ASN A 317 -12.46 25.14 -8.50
C ASN A 317 -11.21 25.98 -8.24
N LEU A 318 -10.60 26.50 -9.30
CA LEU A 318 -9.43 27.37 -9.19
C LEU A 318 -9.73 28.69 -8.49
N ASP A 319 -10.97 29.16 -8.48
CA ASP A 319 -11.33 30.44 -7.88
C ASP A 319 -11.75 30.29 -6.40
N ASP A 320 -12.27 29.12 -6.02
CA ASP A 320 -12.67 28.76 -4.65
C ASP A 320 -12.23 27.33 -4.27
N PRO A 321 -10.92 27.07 -4.15
CA PRO A 321 -10.36 25.73 -4.12
C PRO A 321 -10.70 24.97 -2.85
N MET A 322 -11.01 25.64 -1.73
CA MET A 322 -11.23 24.97 -0.45
C MET A 322 -12.71 24.70 -0.19
N TYR A 323 -13.64 25.50 -0.73
CA TYR A 323 -15.07 25.29 -0.50
C TYR A 323 -15.79 24.68 -1.72
N ASP A 324 -15.27 24.88 -2.93
CA ASP A 324 -15.81 24.32 -4.17
C ASP A 324 -14.85 23.28 -4.76
N VAL A 325 -14.86 22.13 -4.09
CA VAL A 325 -14.16 20.91 -4.46
C VAL A 325 -15.14 19.75 -4.37
N ILE A 326 -15.05 18.84 -5.35
CA ILE A 326 -15.93 17.68 -5.47
C ILE A 326 -15.06 16.48 -5.80
N THR A 327 -15.31 15.37 -5.12
CA THR A 327 -14.52 14.15 -5.22
C THR A 327 -15.39 12.96 -5.52
N GLN A 328 -14.91 12.10 -6.41
CA GLN A 328 -15.53 10.83 -6.75
C GLN A 328 -14.44 9.82 -7.05
N GLN A 329 -14.62 8.59 -6.61
CA GLN A 329 -13.65 7.55 -6.91
C GLN A 329 -13.92 6.92 -8.29
N SER A 330 -12.86 6.58 -9.01
CA SER A 330 -13.00 5.72 -10.19
C SER A 330 -13.57 4.34 -9.79
N GLY A 331 -14.61 3.91 -10.50
CA GLY A 331 -15.34 2.68 -10.26
C GLY A 331 -16.31 2.71 -9.08
N ASN A 332 -16.68 3.88 -8.58
CA ASN A 332 -17.60 4.02 -7.44
C ASN A 332 -18.99 3.42 -7.69
N GLN A 333 -19.47 3.42 -8.94
CA GLN A 333 -20.79 2.88 -9.30
C GLN A 333 -20.84 1.35 -9.32
N THR A 334 -19.71 0.68 -9.54
CA THR A 334 -19.64 -0.79 -9.50
C THR A 334 -19.11 -1.33 -8.19
N GLN A 335 -18.47 -0.50 -7.37
CA GLN A 335 -17.83 -0.90 -6.11
C GLN A 335 -16.83 -2.07 -6.29
N GLY A 336 -16.25 -2.23 -7.48
CA GLY A 336 -15.35 -3.34 -7.81
C GLY A 336 -16.04 -4.69 -8.03
N LEU A 337 -17.37 -4.73 -8.14
CA LEU A 337 -18.13 -5.96 -8.40
C LEU A 337 -18.10 -6.40 -9.87
N VAL A 338 -17.63 -5.55 -10.79
CA VAL A 338 -17.74 -5.78 -12.25
C VAL A 338 -16.38 -5.67 -12.96
N GLY A 339 -15.32 -6.24 -12.37
CA GLY A 339 -13.96 -6.18 -12.91
C GLY A 339 -13.32 -4.80 -12.71
N PRO A 340 -12.19 -4.52 -13.39
CA PRO A 340 -11.62 -3.17 -13.43
C PRO A 340 -12.62 -2.20 -14.08
N ASP A 341 -12.98 -1.17 -13.34
CA ASP A 341 -13.92 -0.10 -13.72
C ASP A 341 -13.29 1.25 -13.37
N GLY A 342 -12.82 1.94 -14.39
CA GLY A 342 -12.13 3.23 -14.28
C GLY A 342 -13.11 4.39 -14.39
N THR A 343 -14.40 4.12 -14.57
CA THR A 343 -15.39 5.14 -14.86
C THR A 343 -15.63 6.02 -13.64
N PHE A 344 -15.83 7.31 -13.87
CA PHE A 344 -16.21 8.27 -12.84
C PHE A 344 -17.18 9.30 -13.42
N THR A 345 -17.99 9.90 -12.55
CA THR A 345 -18.85 11.02 -12.91
C THR A 345 -18.88 12.00 -11.75
N ILE A 346 -18.42 13.22 -12.00
CA ILE A 346 -18.45 14.33 -11.05
C ILE A 346 -19.56 15.29 -11.49
N ASN A 347 -20.63 15.37 -10.71
CA ASN A 347 -21.75 16.29 -10.95
C ASN A 347 -21.60 17.57 -10.13
N GLY A 348 -22.52 18.52 -10.32
CA GLY A 348 -22.64 19.65 -9.41
C GLY A 348 -21.62 20.77 -9.62
N LEU A 349 -20.93 20.82 -10.76
CA LEU A 349 -19.98 21.88 -11.10
C LEU A 349 -20.73 23.21 -11.30
N GLN A 350 -20.25 24.28 -10.68
CA GLN A 350 -20.85 25.60 -10.81
C GLN A 350 -20.74 26.14 -12.24
N PRO A 351 -21.84 26.60 -12.86
CA PRO A 351 -21.79 27.17 -14.21
C PRO A 351 -20.83 28.35 -14.32
N GLY A 352 -19.89 28.26 -15.26
CA GLY A 352 -18.88 29.29 -15.54
C GLY A 352 -17.68 29.30 -14.60
N ALA A 353 -17.64 28.46 -13.56
CA ALA A 353 -16.46 28.27 -12.73
C ALA A 353 -15.38 27.47 -13.48
N ARG A 354 -14.12 27.62 -13.04
CA ARG A 354 -12.94 27.02 -13.68
C ARG A 354 -12.43 25.88 -12.82
N TYR A 355 -12.71 24.65 -13.22
CA TYR A 355 -12.27 23.46 -12.48
C TYR A 355 -10.99 22.89 -13.08
N VAL A 356 -10.11 22.40 -12.23
CA VAL A 356 -9.07 21.43 -12.61
C VAL A 356 -9.52 20.04 -12.19
N LEU A 357 -9.20 19.04 -12.99
CA LEU A 357 -9.40 17.63 -12.66
C LEU A 357 -8.03 16.99 -12.44
N TYR A 358 -7.87 16.23 -11.36
CA TYR A 358 -6.62 15.53 -11.08
C TYR A 358 -6.85 14.23 -10.30
N THR A 359 -5.85 13.35 -10.33
CA THR A 359 -5.81 12.12 -9.53
C THR A 359 -5.18 12.37 -8.16
N ASP A 360 -5.76 11.80 -7.11
CA ASP A 360 -5.18 11.78 -5.78
C ASP A 360 -5.28 10.39 -5.15
N THR A 361 -4.29 10.05 -4.32
CA THR A 361 -4.34 8.85 -3.51
C THR A 361 -5.18 9.10 -2.26
N ILE A 362 -6.12 8.22 -1.97
CA ILE A 362 -6.88 8.25 -0.73
C ILE A 362 -5.96 7.89 0.44
N LYS A 363 -5.82 8.78 1.42
CA LYS A 363 -4.77 8.72 2.45
C LYS A 363 -5.11 7.76 3.59
N ALA A 364 -6.38 7.69 4.00
CA ALA A 364 -6.87 6.75 5.02
C ALA A 364 -8.41 6.77 5.11
N GLY A 365 -8.97 5.76 5.78
CA GLY A 365 -10.40 5.61 6.11
C GLY A 365 -10.96 4.26 5.64
N GLY A 366 -12.24 4.01 5.92
CA GLY A 366 -13.01 2.79 5.57
C GLY A 366 -14.02 3.06 4.45
N TYR A 367 -13.98 2.42 3.28
CA TYR A 367 -14.93 2.73 2.23
C TYR A 367 -15.16 1.58 1.18
N PRO A 368 -16.33 1.52 0.49
CA PRO A 368 -16.79 0.41 -0.39
C PRO A 368 -15.91 -0.16 -1.54
N THR A 369 -15.65 0.52 -2.66
CA THR A 369 -14.62 0.19 -3.67
C THR A 369 -13.26 0.19 -2.97
N ARG A 370 -12.50 -0.87 -3.19
CA ARG A 370 -11.13 -0.96 -2.69
C ARG A 370 -10.28 0.18 -3.26
N GLN A 371 -9.56 0.93 -2.40
CA GLN A 371 -8.56 1.87 -2.92
C GLN A 371 -7.49 1.10 -3.66
N THR A 372 -6.93 1.80 -4.61
CA THR A 372 -5.67 1.46 -5.20
C THR A 372 -4.67 2.58 -4.93
N ALA A 373 -3.39 2.22 -4.94
CA ALA A 373 -2.34 3.21 -5.05
C ALA A 373 -2.34 3.80 -6.45
N ILE A 374 -1.87 5.04 -6.59
CA ILE A 374 -1.43 5.52 -7.89
C ILE A 374 -0.25 4.64 -8.33
N VAL A 375 -0.35 4.04 -9.51
CA VAL A 375 0.65 3.12 -10.08
C VAL A 375 1.67 3.81 -10.98
N SER A 376 1.44 5.09 -11.30
CA SER A 376 2.39 5.98 -11.96
C SER A 376 2.63 7.24 -11.13
N GLU A 377 2.74 8.44 -11.72
CA GLU A 377 2.64 9.72 -11.05
C GLU A 377 1.19 10.22 -10.97
N ALA A 378 0.91 11.10 -10.00
CA ALA A 378 -0.34 11.85 -10.00
C ALA A 378 -0.27 12.95 -11.07
N GLU A 379 -1.38 13.28 -11.70
CA GLU A 379 -1.40 14.26 -12.80
C GLU A 379 -2.69 15.06 -12.85
N TYR A 380 -2.61 16.20 -13.55
CA TYR A 380 -3.77 17.00 -13.94
C TYR A 380 -4.23 16.58 -15.33
N TRP A 381 -5.55 16.58 -15.50
CA TRP A 381 -6.15 16.44 -16.83
C TRP A 381 -5.90 17.68 -17.70
N ASN A 382 -5.65 17.48 -19.00
CA ASN A 382 -5.57 18.56 -19.98
C ASN A 382 -6.11 18.18 -21.39
N GLU A 383 -6.23 19.16 -22.31
CA GLU A 383 -6.74 18.91 -23.66
C GLU A 383 -5.82 18.04 -24.55
N GLY A 384 -4.54 17.94 -24.18
CA GLY A 384 -3.53 17.11 -24.83
C GLY A 384 -3.35 15.74 -24.18
N GLU A 385 -4.33 15.30 -23.39
CA GLU A 385 -4.22 14.09 -22.57
C GLU A 385 -3.61 12.89 -23.33
N SER A 386 -2.59 12.27 -22.75
CA SER A 386 -1.89 11.11 -23.30
C SER A 386 -1.16 10.36 -22.20
N SER A 387 -0.99 9.05 -22.35
CA SER A 387 -0.06 8.32 -21.49
C SER A 387 1.42 8.67 -21.73
N ASN A 388 1.78 9.43 -22.76
CA ASN A 388 3.18 9.72 -23.08
C ASN A 388 3.72 10.95 -22.31
N PRO A 389 4.67 10.79 -21.37
CA PRO A 389 5.17 11.89 -20.55
C PRO A 389 5.84 13.05 -21.31
N ALA A 390 6.28 12.84 -22.56
CA ALA A 390 6.84 13.91 -23.41
C ALA A 390 5.77 14.76 -24.10
N LEU A 391 4.54 14.26 -24.19
CA LEU A 391 3.41 14.95 -24.81
C LEU A 391 2.44 15.50 -23.76
N ASP A 392 2.38 14.83 -22.61
CA ASP A 392 1.51 15.14 -21.49
C ASP A 392 2.32 15.11 -20.19
N ALA A 393 2.62 16.27 -19.63
CA ALA A 393 3.35 16.35 -18.37
C ALA A 393 2.36 16.41 -17.20
N ALA A 394 2.69 15.79 -16.06
CA ALA A 394 1.81 15.76 -14.90
C ALA A 394 1.27 17.12 -14.40
N CYS A 395 2.01 18.20 -14.67
CA CYS A 395 1.62 19.57 -14.30
C CYS A 395 0.88 20.36 -15.39
N ASP A 396 0.72 19.81 -16.59
CA ASP A 396 -0.04 20.43 -17.67
C ASP A 396 -1.53 20.36 -17.34
N VAL A 397 -2.21 21.49 -17.52
CA VAL A 397 -3.59 21.64 -17.06
C VAL A 397 -4.39 22.47 -18.03
N THR A 398 -5.57 21.96 -18.39
CA THR A 398 -6.59 22.75 -19.08
C THR A 398 -7.81 22.91 -18.18
N PRO A 399 -8.11 24.14 -17.70
CA PRO A 399 -9.30 24.37 -16.90
C PRO A 399 -10.58 24.00 -17.64
N ILE A 400 -11.44 23.22 -16.98
CA ILE A 400 -12.76 22.83 -17.45
C ILE A 400 -13.76 23.90 -17.00
N VAL A 401 -14.45 24.50 -17.97
CA VAL A 401 -15.50 25.51 -17.74
C VAL A 401 -16.77 25.03 -18.41
N LEU A 402 -17.81 24.79 -17.62
CA LEU A 402 -19.10 24.25 -18.09
C LEU A 402 -20.23 25.23 -17.82
N GLN A 403 -21.24 25.23 -18.68
CA GLN A 403 -22.52 25.89 -18.42
C GLN A 403 -23.49 24.92 -17.72
N ALA A 404 -24.62 25.46 -17.25
CA ALA A 404 -25.68 24.66 -16.65
C ALA A 404 -26.20 23.58 -17.61
N GLY A 405 -26.26 22.33 -17.15
CA GLY A 405 -26.70 21.18 -17.93
C GLY A 405 -25.69 20.69 -18.98
N GLU A 406 -24.51 21.29 -19.04
CA GLU A 406 -23.43 20.84 -19.90
C GLU A 406 -22.65 19.69 -19.24
N SER A 407 -22.33 18.67 -20.02
CA SER A 407 -21.48 17.56 -19.57
C SER A 407 -20.25 17.49 -20.47
N LYS A 408 -19.07 17.37 -19.86
CA LYS A 408 -17.81 17.14 -20.57
C LYS A 408 -17.37 15.70 -20.35
N GLN A 409 -17.14 15.00 -21.46
CA GLN A 409 -16.45 13.72 -21.44
C GLN A 409 -14.95 13.96 -21.40
N VAL A 410 -14.26 13.30 -20.49
CA VAL A 410 -12.80 13.35 -20.34
C VAL A 410 -12.28 11.92 -20.22
N GLU A 411 -11.21 11.61 -20.92
CA GLU A 411 -10.42 10.40 -20.64
C GLU A 411 -9.17 10.87 -19.93
N MET A 412 -8.69 10.07 -18.99
CA MET A 412 -7.49 10.37 -18.21
C MET A 412 -6.59 9.14 -18.21
N TYR A 413 -5.30 9.32 -18.43
CA TYR A 413 -4.35 8.21 -18.61
C TYR A 413 -3.17 8.39 -17.70
N PHE A 414 -2.86 7.40 -16.86
CA PHE A 414 -1.60 7.45 -16.13
C PHE A 414 -0.43 7.58 -17.09
N ASN A 415 0.37 8.63 -16.90
CA ASN A 415 1.63 8.83 -17.60
C ASN A 415 2.56 7.61 -17.52
N GLY A 416 3.26 7.31 -18.60
CA GLY A 416 4.22 6.22 -18.71
C GLY A 416 4.48 5.85 -20.16
N TYR A 417 5.76 5.78 -20.54
CA TYR A 417 6.12 5.30 -21.88
C TYR A 417 5.73 3.83 -22.08
N GLU A 418 5.17 3.53 -23.25
CA GLU A 418 4.88 2.16 -23.72
C GLU A 418 6.10 1.47 -24.36
N ASP A 419 7.20 2.21 -24.55
CA ASP A 419 8.46 1.75 -25.16
C ASP A 419 9.65 1.87 -24.19
N GLY A 420 10.75 1.17 -24.50
CA GLY A 420 11.89 1.08 -23.61
C GLY A 420 11.57 0.28 -22.34
N ILE A 421 12.16 0.69 -21.22
CA ILE A 421 12.03 -0.03 -19.95
C ILE A 421 10.58 0.05 -19.44
N GLN A 422 9.97 -1.10 -19.18
CA GLN A 422 8.64 -1.20 -18.57
C GLN A 422 8.74 -1.52 -17.09
N TYR A 423 7.95 -0.83 -16.27
CA TYR A 423 7.96 -0.94 -14.81
C TYR A 423 6.57 -1.26 -14.31
N THR A 424 6.38 -2.49 -13.82
CA THR A 424 5.06 -3.00 -13.45
C THR A 424 5.03 -3.33 -11.95
N PRO A 425 4.30 -2.56 -11.13
CA PRO A 425 4.07 -2.95 -9.74
C PRO A 425 3.23 -4.23 -9.68
N LEU A 426 3.70 -5.20 -8.91
CA LEU A 426 2.95 -6.39 -8.56
C LEU A 426 2.04 -6.09 -7.36
N VAL A 427 1.04 -6.94 -7.11
CA VAL A 427 0.21 -6.90 -5.89
C VAL A 427 1.07 -7.02 -4.62
N GLU A 428 0.48 -6.90 -3.42
CA GLU A 428 1.17 -7.07 -2.12
C GLU A 428 1.92 -8.41 -2.00
N ALA A 429 3.15 -8.41 -2.48
CA ALA A 429 3.99 -9.58 -2.68
C ALA A 429 5.46 -9.19 -2.53
N PHE A 430 6.25 -10.13 -2.03
CA PHE A 430 7.70 -10.00 -1.91
C PHE A 430 8.38 -11.11 -2.70
N VAL A 431 8.93 -10.80 -3.87
CA VAL A 431 9.68 -11.76 -4.69
C VAL A 431 11.08 -11.95 -4.12
N THR A 432 11.47 -13.22 -3.98
CA THR A 432 12.79 -13.63 -3.48
C THR A 432 13.73 -14.06 -4.60
N ASP A 433 13.17 -14.52 -5.74
CA ASP A 433 13.96 -15.03 -6.86
C ASP A 433 13.24 -14.91 -8.21
N MET A 434 14.03 -14.84 -9.29
CA MET A 434 13.59 -14.91 -10.69
C MET A 434 14.37 -16.02 -11.40
N ALA A 435 13.64 -16.91 -12.08
CA ALA A 435 14.27 -17.92 -12.90
C ALA A 435 15.08 -17.26 -14.02
N LYS A 436 16.29 -17.77 -14.28
CA LYS A 436 17.22 -17.17 -15.26
C LYS A 436 16.70 -17.14 -16.70
N ASN A 437 15.61 -17.84 -17.03
CA ASN A 437 14.90 -17.66 -18.30
C ASN A 437 14.08 -16.35 -18.39
N GLY A 438 13.92 -15.60 -17.29
CA GLY A 438 13.21 -14.33 -17.19
C GLY A 438 11.68 -14.45 -17.15
N GLN A 439 11.11 -15.66 -17.17
CA GLN A 439 9.68 -15.85 -17.40
C GLN A 439 8.86 -16.04 -16.13
N ARG A 440 9.50 -16.51 -15.05
CA ARG A 440 8.81 -16.84 -13.80
C ARG A 440 9.61 -16.37 -12.60
N SER A 441 8.90 -15.91 -11.58
CA SER A 441 9.47 -15.46 -10.32
C SER A 441 8.79 -16.11 -9.13
N LEU A 442 9.53 -16.35 -8.05
CA LEU A 442 9.07 -16.96 -6.82
C LEU A 442 9.11 -15.93 -5.71
N GLY A 443 8.03 -15.86 -4.95
CA GLY A 443 7.94 -14.93 -3.83
C GLY A 443 7.04 -15.45 -2.72
N THR A 444 6.76 -14.56 -1.78
CA THR A 444 5.83 -14.80 -0.68
C THR A 444 4.83 -13.66 -0.56
N ALA A 445 3.58 -14.03 -0.26
CA ALA A 445 2.49 -13.12 0.09
C ALA A 445 2.19 -13.20 1.60
N GLY A 446 1.29 -12.34 2.10
CA GLY A 446 0.94 -12.19 3.52
C GLY A 446 0.93 -13.50 4.32
N GLY A 447 1.65 -13.54 5.45
CA GLY A 447 1.80 -14.73 6.28
C GLY A 447 2.88 -15.73 5.81
N GLY A 448 3.60 -15.43 4.72
CA GLY A 448 4.72 -16.24 4.20
C GLY A 448 4.31 -17.25 3.13
N THR A 449 3.07 -17.20 2.64
CA THR A 449 2.54 -18.12 1.62
C THR A 449 3.31 -17.96 0.31
N PRO A 450 3.94 -19.03 -0.22
CA PRO A 450 4.70 -18.95 -1.46
C PRO A 450 3.78 -18.82 -2.68
N PHE A 451 4.20 -18.05 -3.67
CA PHE A 451 3.55 -17.90 -4.97
C PHE A 451 4.57 -17.90 -6.11
N ILE A 452 4.12 -18.26 -7.30
CA ILE A 452 4.84 -18.07 -8.56
C ILE A 452 4.15 -16.96 -9.35
N TYR A 453 4.91 -15.99 -9.83
CA TYR A 453 4.46 -15.02 -10.82
C TYR A 453 4.96 -15.46 -12.20
N ASP A 454 4.06 -15.58 -13.17
CA ASP A 454 4.36 -15.84 -14.57
C ASP A 454 4.28 -14.52 -15.34
N ALA A 455 5.44 -14.00 -15.77
CA ALA A 455 5.55 -12.73 -16.47
C ALA A 455 5.01 -12.79 -17.91
N VAL A 456 4.91 -13.99 -18.50
CA VAL A 456 4.38 -14.14 -19.88
C VAL A 456 2.86 -14.12 -19.88
N GLN A 457 2.25 -14.67 -18.83
CA GLN A 457 0.80 -14.70 -18.67
C GLN A 457 0.27 -13.59 -17.76
N GLU A 458 1.16 -12.81 -17.15
CA GLU A 458 0.85 -11.79 -16.15
C GLU A 458 -0.05 -12.32 -15.03
N SER A 459 0.30 -13.50 -14.50
CA SER A 459 -0.57 -14.23 -13.58
C SER A 459 0.17 -14.75 -12.35
N PHE A 460 -0.58 -14.93 -11.26
CA PHE A 460 -0.07 -15.46 -10.00
C PHE A 460 -0.62 -16.87 -9.77
N GLU A 461 0.25 -17.77 -9.35
CA GLU A 461 -0.06 -19.15 -9.02
C GLU A 461 0.37 -19.46 -7.58
N LEU A 462 -0.59 -19.87 -6.74
CA LEU A 462 -0.31 -20.37 -5.40
C LEU A 462 -0.14 -21.88 -5.42
N HIS A 463 0.61 -22.41 -4.46
CA HIS A 463 0.58 -23.86 -4.22
C HIS A 463 -0.83 -24.30 -3.77
N PRO A 464 -1.36 -25.43 -4.25
CA PRO A 464 -2.71 -25.89 -3.90
C PRO A 464 -2.88 -26.26 -2.41
N GLU A 465 -1.80 -26.56 -1.70
CA GLU A 465 -1.77 -26.74 -0.24
C GLU A 465 -1.26 -25.46 0.45
N VAL A 466 -2.04 -24.93 1.40
CA VAL A 466 -1.85 -23.60 2.01
C VAL A 466 -0.92 -23.55 3.22
N SER A 467 -0.45 -24.70 3.73
CA SER A 467 0.47 -24.78 4.88
C SER A 467 1.94 -24.75 4.46
N LEU A 468 2.28 -23.84 3.56
CA LEU A 468 3.65 -23.58 3.13
C LEU A 468 4.10 -22.21 3.61
N SER A 469 5.33 -22.12 4.10
CA SER A 469 5.95 -20.82 4.33
C SER A 469 7.42 -20.87 3.92
N SER A 470 7.84 -19.93 3.07
CA SER A 470 9.23 -19.84 2.66
C SER A 470 9.86 -18.56 3.21
N SER A 471 11.09 -18.65 3.72
CA SER A 471 11.89 -17.48 4.13
C SER A 471 13.00 -17.13 3.13
N GLY A 472 13.14 -17.89 2.03
CA GLY A 472 14.23 -17.76 1.06
C GLY A 472 14.13 -18.76 -0.10
N GLY A 473 12.94 -18.93 -0.67
CA GLY A 473 12.72 -19.91 -1.74
C GLY A 473 13.41 -19.51 -3.04
N GLN A 474 13.92 -20.50 -3.78
CA GLN A 474 14.75 -20.31 -4.98
C GLN A 474 14.37 -21.28 -6.07
N MET A 475 14.49 -20.88 -7.33
CA MET A 475 14.13 -21.69 -8.49
C MET A 475 15.34 -22.08 -9.32
N ASN A 476 15.20 -23.18 -10.05
CA ASN A 476 16.15 -23.48 -11.11
C ASN A 476 15.92 -22.57 -12.33
N LYS A 477 16.91 -22.49 -13.22
CA LYS A 477 16.94 -21.64 -14.43
C LYS A 477 15.64 -21.55 -15.22
N ASN A 478 14.92 -22.67 -15.33
CA ASN A 478 13.73 -22.80 -16.17
C ASN A 478 12.42 -22.84 -15.38
N ALA A 479 12.44 -22.52 -14.09
CA ALA A 479 11.27 -22.57 -13.20
C ALA A 479 10.48 -23.90 -13.31
N THR A 480 11.21 -25.02 -13.27
CA THR A 480 10.62 -26.37 -13.23
C THR A 480 10.64 -26.98 -11.83
N LYS A 481 11.57 -26.51 -10.99
CA LYS A 481 11.70 -26.86 -9.58
C LYS A 481 11.90 -25.58 -8.76
N ALA A 482 11.40 -25.58 -7.54
CA ALA A 482 11.73 -24.60 -6.51
C ALA A 482 12.19 -25.31 -5.23
N ALA A 483 13.09 -24.71 -4.47
CA ALA A 483 13.39 -25.09 -3.10
C ALA A 483 12.59 -24.21 -2.15
N VAL A 484 11.91 -24.82 -1.18
CA VAL A 484 11.08 -24.14 -0.17
C VAL A 484 11.25 -24.81 1.20
N THR A 485 10.64 -24.23 2.24
CA THR A 485 10.48 -24.88 3.54
C THR A 485 9.00 -25.13 3.83
N ALA A 486 8.67 -26.25 4.47
CA ALA A 486 7.29 -26.67 4.72
C ALA A 486 7.19 -27.50 6.00
N ASP A 487 6.08 -27.36 6.74
CA ASP A 487 5.71 -28.27 7.83
C ASP A 487 4.94 -29.44 7.21
N LEU A 488 5.65 -30.53 6.93
CA LEU A 488 5.13 -31.67 6.16
C LEU A 488 4.46 -32.73 7.04
N ASP A 489 4.69 -32.72 8.35
CA ASP A 489 4.18 -33.71 9.30
C ASP A 489 3.24 -33.12 10.37
N GLY A 490 3.11 -31.78 10.43
CA GLY A 490 2.22 -31.04 11.30
C GLY A 490 2.77 -30.84 12.71
N ASN A 491 4.08 -30.97 12.92
CA ASN A 491 4.70 -30.87 14.25
C ASN A 491 5.07 -29.43 14.65
N GLY A 492 4.90 -28.45 13.75
CA GLY A 492 5.21 -27.03 13.98
C GLY A 492 6.66 -26.63 13.64
N ILE A 493 7.49 -27.57 13.18
CA ILE A 493 8.85 -27.38 12.68
C ILE A 493 8.84 -27.59 11.16
N LYS A 494 9.47 -26.68 10.43
CA LYS A 494 9.48 -26.71 8.97
C LYS A 494 10.77 -27.32 8.45
N ASN A 495 10.63 -28.22 7.49
CA ASN A 495 11.72 -28.91 6.81
C ASN A 495 11.89 -28.38 5.38
N PRO A 496 13.12 -28.44 4.83
CA PRO A 496 13.36 -28.10 3.44
C PRO A 496 12.71 -29.12 2.49
N ALA A 497 12.19 -28.66 1.35
CA ALA A 497 11.53 -29.48 0.35
C ALA A 497 11.80 -28.97 -1.08
N ILE A 498 11.79 -29.90 -2.04
CA ILE A 498 11.80 -29.60 -3.48
C ILE A 498 10.37 -29.58 -3.99
N TRP A 499 9.92 -28.43 -4.47
CA TRP A 499 8.63 -28.26 -5.13
C TRP A 499 8.78 -28.45 -6.64
N ASN A 500 8.12 -29.48 -7.18
CA ASN A 500 7.92 -29.62 -8.62
C ASN A 500 6.81 -28.67 -9.08
N LEU A 501 7.18 -27.62 -9.82
CA LEU A 501 6.25 -26.57 -10.21
C LEU A 501 5.20 -27.01 -11.24
N ARG A 502 5.42 -28.13 -11.95
CA ARG A 502 4.45 -28.66 -12.91
C ARG A 502 3.40 -29.56 -12.25
N SER A 503 3.82 -30.38 -11.29
CA SER A 503 2.94 -31.37 -10.67
C SER A 503 2.44 -30.97 -9.28
N HIS A 504 2.91 -29.83 -8.75
CA HIS A 504 2.71 -29.39 -7.37
C HIS A 504 3.10 -30.44 -6.31
N HIS A 505 4.08 -31.28 -6.64
CA HIS A 505 4.53 -32.29 -5.70
C HIS A 505 5.72 -31.77 -4.89
N LEU A 506 5.61 -31.88 -3.57
CA LEU A 506 6.70 -31.58 -2.63
C LEU A 506 7.47 -32.87 -2.31
N THR A 507 8.77 -32.85 -2.52
CA THR A 507 9.70 -33.92 -2.11
C THR A 507 10.46 -33.44 -0.87
N PRO A 508 10.27 -34.06 0.31
CA PRO A 508 11.01 -33.70 1.52
C PRO A 508 12.53 -33.86 1.31
N MET A 509 13.31 -32.97 1.89
CA MET A 509 14.77 -33.08 1.99
C MET A 509 15.18 -33.38 3.44
N GLN A 510 16.35 -33.99 3.61
CA GLN A 510 16.90 -34.35 4.92
C GLN A 510 17.29 -33.12 5.73
N ASP A 511 17.20 -33.23 7.05
CA ASP A 511 17.79 -32.30 8.01
C ASP A 511 18.79 -33.06 8.93
N LEU A 512 19.55 -32.33 9.76
CA LEU A 512 20.57 -32.94 10.62
C LEU A 512 20.05 -33.35 12.01
N THR A 513 18.82 -32.97 12.35
CA THR A 513 18.21 -33.14 13.68
C THR A 513 17.12 -34.21 13.69
N GLY A 514 16.72 -34.72 12.52
CA GLY A 514 15.54 -35.57 12.37
C GLY A 514 14.26 -34.84 12.75
N ASP A 515 14.20 -33.55 12.42
CA ASP A 515 13.06 -32.67 12.67
C ASP A 515 12.66 -32.54 14.14
N SER A 516 13.67 -32.50 15.03
CA SER A 516 13.44 -32.44 16.49
C SER A 516 13.64 -31.04 17.09
N CYS A 517 14.38 -30.18 16.41
CA CYS A 517 14.71 -28.82 16.83
C CYS A 517 15.14 -27.99 15.61
N GLY A 518 15.29 -26.68 15.78
CA GLY A 518 15.69 -25.80 14.68
C GLY A 518 15.91 -24.37 15.11
N GLY A 519 16.19 -23.50 14.14
CA GLY A 519 16.25 -22.05 14.35
C GLY A 519 14.86 -21.45 14.40
N SER A 520 14.65 -20.55 15.35
CA SER A 520 13.38 -19.84 15.55
C SER A 520 13.47 -18.41 14.98
N GLY A 521 12.46 -18.00 14.20
CA GLY A 521 12.33 -16.62 13.73
C GLY A 521 10.88 -16.18 13.56
N SER A 522 10.66 -15.04 12.88
CA SER A 522 9.32 -14.53 12.56
C SER A 522 8.50 -15.49 11.70
N ALA A 523 9.16 -16.35 10.91
CA ALA A 523 8.54 -17.40 10.11
C ALA A 523 8.30 -18.72 10.89
N GLY A 524 8.52 -18.76 12.21
CA GLY A 524 8.41 -19.97 13.03
C GLY A 524 9.74 -20.72 13.18
N VAL A 525 9.66 -22.02 13.49
CA VAL A 525 10.84 -22.89 13.71
C VAL A 525 11.14 -23.67 12.43
N GLN A 526 12.42 -23.75 12.05
CA GLN A 526 12.89 -24.46 10.85
C GLN A 526 14.08 -25.37 11.20
N SER A 527 14.03 -26.65 10.82
CA SER A 527 15.11 -27.63 11.04
C SER A 527 16.31 -27.39 10.11
N ALA A 528 16.06 -26.78 8.96
CA ALA A 528 17.03 -26.23 8.02
C ALA A 528 16.34 -25.21 7.09
N THR A 529 17.12 -24.33 6.47
CA THR A 529 16.62 -23.30 5.55
C THR A 529 17.42 -23.33 4.25
N VAL A 530 16.71 -23.32 3.13
CA VAL A 530 17.28 -23.22 1.78
C VAL A 530 17.58 -21.77 1.44
N TRP A 531 18.63 -21.52 0.65
CA TRP A 531 19.08 -20.17 0.27
C TRP A 531 19.34 -20.00 -1.22
N ASP A 532 19.76 -21.05 -1.94
CA ASP A 532 20.01 -21.01 -3.39
C ASP A 532 20.00 -22.40 -4.03
N MET A 533 19.86 -22.46 -5.36
CA MET A 533 19.78 -23.66 -6.18
C MET A 533 20.52 -23.48 -7.51
N ASP A 534 21.20 -24.53 -8.00
CA ASP A 534 21.84 -24.49 -9.33
C ASP A 534 20.83 -24.47 -10.50
N ASP A 535 21.29 -24.20 -11.72
CA ASP A 535 20.43 -24.06 -12.91
C ASP A 535 19.62 -25.33 -13.23
N THR A 536 20.07 -26.50 -12.77
CA THR A 536 19.41 -27.80 -13.00
C THR A 536 18.44 -28.16 -11.88
N GLY A 537 18.58 -27.53 -10.72
CA GLY A 537 17.97 -27.93 -9.47
C GLY A 537 18.42 -29.30 -8.99
N ASP A 538 19.69 -29.65 -9.23
CA ASP A 538 20.30 -30.88 -8.72
C ASP A 538 21.16 -30.65 -7.48
N THR A 539 21.59 -29.42 -7.23
CA THR A 539 22.28 -29.00 -6.01
C THR A 539 21.54 -27.80 -5.39
N ILE A 540 21.29 -27.87 -4.10
CA ILE A 540 20.64 -26.81 -3.31
C ILE A 540 21.56 -26.49 -2.14
N VAL A 541 21.65 -25.23 -1.74
CA VAL A 541 22.50 -24.81 -0.62
C VAL A 541 21.71 -24.04 0.44
N GLY A 542 22.24 -23.99 1.65
CA GLY A 542 21.60 -23.25 2.73
C GLY A 542 22.30 -23.39 4.08
N LEU A 543 21.49 -23.34 5.13
CA LEU A 543 21.91 -23.65 6.50
C LEU A 543 21.11 -24.81 7.09
N ALA A 544 21.76 -25.55 7.98
CA ALA A 544 21.10 -26.51 8.85
C ALA A 544 21.48 -26.25 10.31
N TYR A 545 20.63 -26.76 11.19
CA TYR A 545 20.82 -26.71 12.63
C TYR A 545 21.25 -28.07 13.17
N LYS A 546 21.97 -28.09 14.29
CA LYS A 546 22.35 -29.32 15.00
C LYS A 546 22.27 -29.11 16.51
N ASP A 547 21.95 -30.17 17.23
CA ASP A 547 22.12 -30.21 18.68
C ASP A 547 23.49 -30.82 19.02
N VAL A 548 24.48 -29.97 19.31
CA VAL A 548 25.85 -30.43 19.55
C VAL A 548 26.02 -30.96 20.98
N ASP A 549 25.30 -30.40 21.95
CA ASP A 549 25.45 -30.71 23.38
C ASP A 549 24.28 -31.52 23.99
N GLY A 550 23.24 -31.79 23.22
CA GLY A 550 22.09 -32.62 23.57
C GLY A 550 21.08 -31.90 24.45
N ASP A 551 21.07 -30.56 24.48
CA ASP A 551 20.20 -29.77 25.35
C ASP A 551 18.81 -29.48 24.74
N GLY A 552 18.59 -29.88 23.49
CA GLY A 552 17.35 -29.68 22.73
C GLY A 552 17.25 -28.29 22.07
N SER A 553 18.24 -27.42 22.23
CA SER A 553 18.42 -26.18 21.47
C SER A 553 19.42 -26.40 20.34
N CYS A 554 19.11 -25.87 19.16
CA CYS A 554 19.91 -26.10 17.94
C CYS A 554 20.37 -24.80 17.28
N GLN A 555 20.34 -23.69 18.01
CA GLN A 555 20.70 -22.35 17.54
C GLN A 555 21.61 -21.60 18.51
N ARG A 556 22.34 -22.31 19.36
CA ARG A 556 23.20 -21.72 20.38
C ARG A 556 24.40 -21.01 19.75
N SER A 557 24.49 -19.74 20.11
CA SER A 557 25.52 -18.80 19.68
C SER A 557 26.94 -19.32 19.96
N GLY A 558 27.72 -19.59 18.91
CA GLY A 558 29.12 -20.01 19.02
C GLY A 558 29.35 -21.46 19.42
N ALA A 559 28.29 -22.29 19.47
CA ALA A 559 28.39 -23.73 19.78
C ALA A 559 28.66 -24.61 18.55
N GLY A 560 28.72 -24.02 17.34
CA GLY A 560 28.84 -24.78 16.09
C GLY A 560 27.53 -25.47 15.66
N GLU A 561 26.40 -25.04 16.22
CA GLU A 561 25.07 -25.61 15.95
C GLU A 561 24.44 -25.11 14.65
N ILE A 562 24.97 -24.04 14.06
CA ILE A 562 24.47 -23.45 12.81
C ILE A 562 25.55 -23.65 11.76
N VAL A 563 25.27 -24.48 10.75
CA VAL A 563 26.27 -24.94 9.79
C VAL A 563 25.84 -24.75 8.33
N PRO A 564 26.79 -24.54 7.42
CA PRO A 564 26.53 -24.50 5.99
C PRO A 564 26.32 -25.91 5.45
N VAL A 565 25.32 -26.09 4.60
CA VAL A 565 24.99 -27.39 4.01
C VAL A 565 24.67 -27.26 2.53
N LYS A 566 24.75 -28.39 1.84
CA LYS A 566 24.15 -28.57 0.52
C LYS A 566 23.30 -29.83 0.50
N TRP A 567 22.30 -29.85 -0.35
CA TRP A 567 21.50 -31.02 -0.69
C TRP A 567 21.72 -31.41 -2.14
N ASN A 568 21.67 -32.71 -2.42
CA ASN A 568 21.62 -33.20 -3.78
C ASN A 568 20.16 -33.31 -4.28
N LYS A 569 19.99 -33.69 -5.55
CA LYS A 569 18.67 -33.84 -6.20
C LYS A 569 17.72 -34.85 -5.55
N HIS A 570 18.22 -35.71 -4.68
CA HIS A 570 17.44 -36.68 -3.92
C HIS A 570 17.06 -36.16 -2.52
N GLY A 571 17.46 -34.93 -2.18
CA GLY A 571 17.26 -34.33 -0.87
C GLY A 571 18.23 -34.84 0.20
N GLU A 572 19.33 -35.49 -0.18
CA GLU A 572 20.34 -35.97 0.78
C GLU A 572 21.25 -34.80 1.19
N ILE A 573 21.46 -34.63 2.49
CA ILE A 573 22.18 -33.49 3.07
C ILE A 573 23.66 -33.78 3.27
N GLU A 574 24.51 -32.82 2.93
CA GLU A 574 25.95 -32.82 3.19
C GLU A 574 26.35 -31.51 3.88
N GLU A 575 27.03 -31.61 5.02
CA GLU A 575 27.63 -30.46 5.68
C GLU A 575 28.90 -30.01 4.94
N LEU A 576 28.99 -28.71 4.67
CA LEU A 576 30.16 -28.11 4.06
C LEU A 576 31.22 -27.82 5.14
N SER A 577 32.42 -28.37 4.96
CA SER A 577 33.53 -28.14 5.89
C SER A 577 34.00 -26.69 5.83
N TYR A 578 34.30 -26.08 6.97
CA TYR A 578 34.83 -24.72 7.05
C TYR A 578 35.90 -24.60 8.15
N ASP A 579 36.85 -23.68 7.96
CA ASP A 579 37.90 -23.37 8.94
C ASP A 579 38.05 -21.85 9.06
N LEU A 580 37.29 -21.26 9.98
CA LEU A 580 37.26 -19.81 10.20
C LEU A 580 37.95 -19.45 11.53
N PRO A 581 38.89 -18.48 11.53
CA PRO A 581 39.50 -18.03 12.78
C PRO A 581 38.56 -17.13 13.60
N GLY A 582 38.64 -17.27 14.92
CA GLY A 582 37.97 -16.39 15.88
C GLY A 582 36.59 -16.89 16.32
N TYR A 583 35.72 -15.96 16.76
CA TYR A 583 34.33 -16.28 17.09
C TYR A 583 33.53 -16.45 15.79
N VAL A 584 33.01 -17.65 15.59
CA VAL A 584 32.30 -18.06 14.36
C VAL A 584 30.86 -18.38 14.71
N GLN A 585 29.93 -17.74 14.00
CA GLN A 585 28.50 -17.95 14.18
C GLN A 585 27.76 -17.68 12.87
N TRP A 586 26.63 -18.35 12.67
CA TRP A 586 25.77 -18.19 11.49
C TRP A 586 26.50 -18.48 10.18
N VAL A 587 27.34 -19.51 10.17
CA VAL A 587 27.98 -19.97 8.94
C VAL A 587 26.91 -20.62 8.09
N ARG A 588 26.69 -20.10 6.88
CA ARG A 588 25.72 -20.64 5.93
C ARG A 588 26.24 -20.55 4.50
N ALA A 589 25.74 -21.43 3.64
CA ALA A 589 25.92 -21.30 2.21
C ALA A 589 24.76 -20.45 1.67
N ASP A 590 25.10 -19.32 1.05
CA ASP A 590 24.15 -18.30 0.62
C ASP A 590 23.80 -18.41 -0.84
N ARG A 591 24.78 -18.75 -1.70
CA ARG A 591 24.64 -18.77 -3.16
C ARG A 591 25.41 -19.89 -3.81
N ILE A 592 24.94 -20.36 -4.97
CA ILE A 592 25.59 -21.35 -5.80
C ILE A 592 25.58 -20.90 -7.27
N SER A 593 26.68 -21.11 -7.98
CA SER A 593 26.76 -20.84 -9.42
C SER A 593 25.78 -21.73 -10.19
N GLY A 594 25.30 -21.27 -11.34
CA GLY A 594 24.44 -22.07 -12.21
C GLY A 594 25.03 -23.43 -12.62
N SER A 595 26.37 -23.57 -12.67
CA SER A 595 27.02 -24.87 -12.92
C SER A 595 27.08 -25.81 -11.71
N GLY A 596 26.86 -25.30 -10.50
CA GLY A 596 26.96 -26.05 -9.24
C GLY A 596 28.37 -26.14 -8.62
N ASP A 597 29.40 -25.60 -9.27
CA ASP A 597 30.81 -25.81 -8.87
C ASP A 597 31.32 -24.80 -7.83
N VAL A 598 30.72 -23.61 -7.78
CA VAL A 598 31.11 -22.52 -6.89
C VAL A 598 29.96 -22.22 -5.93
N ILE A 599 30.24 -22.33 -4.64
CA ILE A 599 29.31 -21.95 -3.57
C ILE A 599 29.93 -20.79 -2.80
N THR A 600 29.15 -19.76 -2.51
CA THR A 600 29.55 -18.69 -1.59
C THR A 600 28.65 -18.69 -0.37
N GLY A 601 29.13 -18.16 0.74
CA GLY A 601 28.42 -18.14 2.00
C GLY A 601 28.92 -17.06 2.92
N SER A 602 28.31 -16.94 4.08
CA SER A 602 28.67 -15.90 5.05
C SER A 602 28.68 -16.44 6.47
N SER A 603 29.36 -15.70 7.34
CA SER A 603 29.49 -15.97 8.77
C SER A 603 29.54 -14.65 9.54
N THR A 604 28.44 -14.31 10.21
CA THR A 604 28.23 -13.06 10.96
C THR A 604 28.46 -11.76 10.17
N TYR A 605 29.69 -11.44 9.77
CA TYR A 605 30.07 -10.29 8.92
C TYR A 605 31.14 -10.63 7.86
N LYS A 606 31.57 -11.90 7.79
CA LYS A 606 32.63 -12.41 6.91
C LYS A 606 32.02 -13.18 5.73
N GLN A 607 32.56 -13.00 4.53
CA GLN A 607 32.26 -13.85 3.39
C GLN A 607 33.19 -15.06 3.32
N VAL A 608 32.65 -16.19 2.85
CA VAL A 608 33.36 -17.44 2.59
C VAL A 608 32.95 -18.04 1.24
N ALA A 609 33.72 -19.02 0.76
CA ALA A 609 33.36 -19.80 -0.42
C ALA A 609 33.83 -21.25 -0.36
N TRP A 610 33.23 -22.09 -1.20
CA TRP A 610 33.65 -23.45 -1.51
C TRP A 610 33.79 -23.58 -3.02
N ILE A 611 35.03 -23.81 -3.48
CA ILE A 611 35.35 -24.00 -4.90
C ILE A 611 35.77 -25.45 -5.08
N ASP A 612 35.03 -26.22 -5.88
CA ASP A 612 35.25 -27.67 -6.02
C ASP A 612 35.28 -28.40 -4.65
N GLY A 613 34.46 -27.93 -3.70
CA GLY A 613 34.40 -28.43 -2.33
C GLY A 613 35.51 -27.96 -1.38
N GLN A 614 36.45 -27.13 -1.83
CA GLN A 614 37.51 -26.56 -0.99
C GLN A 614 37.11 -25.22 -0.39
N PHE A 615 37.19 -25.12 0.94
CA PHE A 615 36.86 -23.91 1.69
C PHE A 615 37.85 -22.75 1.47
N ARG A 616 37.33 -21.51 1.42
CA ARG A 616 38.06 -20.25 1.28
C ARG A 616 37.50 -19.19 2.24
N ASP A 617 38.37 -18.46 2.93
CA ASP A 617 38.01 -17.34 3.82
C ASP A 617 38.19 -16.01 3.07
N LEU A 618 37.17 -15.65 2.29
CA LEU A 618 37.20 -14.47 1.42
C LEU A 618 37.30 -13.16 2.21
N PHE A 619 36.87 -13.13 3.47
CA PHE A 619 37.07 -11.97 4.34
C PHE A 619 38.55 -11.75 4.63
N THR A 620 39.27 -12.80 5.06
CA THR A 620 40.71 -12.67 5.35
C THR A 620 41.52 -12.46 4.07
N GLU A 621 41.14 -13.11 2.97
CA GLU A 621 41.86 -13.05 1.70
C GLU A 621 41.66 -11.71 0.98
N PHE A 622 40.43 -11.20 0.92
CA PHE A 622 40.05 -10.08 0.05
C PHE A 622 39.31 -8.94 0.76
N GLY A 623 39.01 -9.07 2.05
CA GLY A 623 38.20 -8.10 2.81
C GLY A 623 36.70 -8.19 2.52
N ALA A 624 36.24 -9.31 1.95
CA ALA A 624 34.84 -9.51 1.56
C ALA A 624 33.91 -9.70 2.77
N ARG A 625 32.85 -8.89 2.83
CA ARG A 625 31.77 -8.94 3.83
C ARG A 625 30.55 -9.69 3.30
N ASN A 626 29.49 -9.73 4.10
CA ASN A 626 28.26 -10.44 3.80
C ASN A 626 27.47 -9.87 2.61
N SER A 627 27.83 -10.25 1.38
CA SER A 627 26.94 -10.33 0.22
C SER A 627 27.78 -10.68 -1.02
N THR A 628 27.24 -11.53 -1.89
CA THR A 628 27.86 -11.88 -3.16
C THR A 628 26.81 -12.06 -4.25
N ALA A 629 27.25 -11.83 -5.48
CA ALA A 629 26.57 -12.25 -6.68
C ALA A 629 27.60 -12.86 -7.62
N MET A 630 27.22 -13.76 -8.52
CA MET A 630 28.16 -14.43 -9.41
C MET A 630 27.54 -14.72 -10.77
N ASN A 631 28.40 -14.82 -11.78
CA ASN A 631 28.00 -15.19 -13.12
C ASN A 631 27.70 -16.70 -13.22
N HIS A 632 27.20 -17.17 -14.37
CA HIS A 632 26.70 -18.55 -14.52
C HIS A 632 27.70 -19.63 -14.07
N ASP A 633 28.95 -19.55 -14.51
CA ASP A 633 29.96 -20.58 -14.22
C ASP A 633 30.73 -20.33 -12.92
N GLY A 634 30.32 -19.31 -12.15
CA GLY A 634 31.01 -18.90 -10.93
C GLY A 634 32.45 -18.45 -11.15
N SER A 635 32.87 -18.17 -12.39
CA SER A 635 34.24 -17.70 -12.66
C SER A 635 34.47 -16.27 -12.22
N VAL A 636 33.41 -15.48 -12.07
CA VAL A 636 33.41 -14.12 -11.55
C VAL A 636 32.43 -14.00 -10.41
N VAL A 637 32.91 -13.55 -9.25
CA VAL A 637 32.09 -13.30 -8.06
C VAL A 637 32.27 -11.84 -7.64
N ALA A 638 31.16 -11.10 -7.55
CA ALA A 638 31.14 -9.77 -6.96
C ALA A 638 31.20 -9.86 -5.43
N LEU A 639 32.20 -9.22 -4.84
CA LEU A 639 32.47 -9.18 -3.41
C LEU A 639 32.17 -7.79 -2.88
N ASP A 640 31.32 -7.72 -1.87
CA ASP A 640 31.09 -6.51 -1.08
C ASP A 640 32.28 -6.23 -0.14
N THR A 641 32.91 -5.06 -0.25
CA THR A 641 34.04 -4.65 0.61
C THR A 641 33.90 -3.22 1.13
N ASP A 642 34.69 -2.87 2.16
CA ASP A 642 34.70 -1.51 2.74
C ASP A 642 35.17 -0.42 1.76
N THR A 643 35.78 -0.79 0.63
CA THR A 643 36.29 0.16 -0.36
C THR A 643 35.48 0.19 -1.65
N GLY A 644 34.35 -0.52 -1.70
CA GLY A 644 33.56 -0.73 -2.92
C GLY A 644 33.43 -2.21 -3.28
N VAL A 645 32.73 -2.50 -4.38
CA VAL A 645 32.54 -3.86 -4.88
C VAL A 645 33.76 -4.29 -5.71
N LYS A 646 34.20 -5.53 -5.51
CA LYS A 646 35.31 -6.13 -6.26
C LYS A 646 34.87 -7.37 -7.01
N LEU A 647 35.25 -7.50 -8.27
CA LEU A 647 35.06 -8.73 -9.04
C LEU A 647 36.25 -9.66 -8.82
N TRP A 648 35.99 -10.80 -8.19
CA TRP A 648 36.98 -11.86 -7.96
C TRP A 648 36.87 -12.94 -9.03
N ASN A 649 37.99 -13.21 -9.69
CA ASN A 649 38.11 -14.32 -10.61
C ASN A 649 38.51 -15.61 -9.87
N THR A 650 37.59 -16.56 -9.75
CA THR A 650 37.78 -17.77 -8.92
C THR A 650 38.87 -18.72 -9.43
N LYS A 651 39.28 -18.59 -10.70
CA LYS A 651 40.29 -19.44 -11.34
C LYS A 651 41.71 -18.87 -11.24
N THR A 652 41.84 -17.54 -11.13
CA THR A 652 43.14 -16.83 -11.18
C THR A 652 43.44 -16.02 -9.93
N ASP A 653 42.46 -15.85 -9.04
CA ASP A 653 42.48 -14.95 -7.88
C ASP A 653 42.73 -13.47 -8.24
N ALA A 654 42.55 -13.09 -9.51
CA ALA A 654 42.58 -11.69 -9.90
C ALA A 654 41.38 -10.94 -9.29
N LEU A 655 41.63 -9.72 -8.83
CA LEU A 655 40.63 -8.80 -8.32
C LEU A 655 40.57 -7.56 -9.21
N GLU A 656 39.36 -7.21 -9.63
CA GLU A 656 39.06 -5.94 -10.30
C GLU A 656 38.17 -5.11 -9.38
N ASP A 657 38.59 -3.88 -9.07
CA ASP A 657 37.80 -2.95 -8.26
C ASP A 657 36.87 -2.16 -9.18
N ILE A 658 35.56 -2.36 -9.02
CA ILE A 658 34.54 -1.68 -9.81
C ILE A 658 33.90 -0.52 -9.04
N GLY A 659 34.46 -0.15 -7.88
CA GLY A 659 34.00 0.94 -7.04
C GLY A 659 32.61 0.70 -6.43
N GLY A 660 31.93 1.78 -6.11
CA GLY A 660 30.57 1.78 -5.56
C GLY A 660 29.90 3.13 -5.80
N LEU A 661 28.74 3.34 -5.19
CA LEU A 661 28.04 4.62 -5.24
C LEU A 661 28.71 5.66 -4.33
N THR A 662 28.34 6.92 -4.51
CA THR A 662 29.06 8.09 -4.00
C THR A 662 28.10 8.99 -3.19
N TRP A 663 28.41 9.27 -1.92
CA TRP A 663 27.57 10.13 -1.07
C TRP A 663 27.42 11.55 -1.63
N CYS A 664 26.25 12.15 -1.46
CA CYS A 664 25.94 13.50 -1.93
C CYS A 664 25.99 13.67 -3.47
N GLU A 665 26.21 12.59 -4.21
CA GLU A 665 26.06 12.51 -5.67
C GLU A 665 24.94 11.51 -6.00
N ASP A 666 25.13 10.24 -5.64
CA ASP A 666 24.14 9.17 -5.86
C ASP A 666 23.09 9.08 -4.76
N MET A 667 23.45 9.47 -3.53
CA MET A 667 22.56 9.37 -2.37
C MET A 667 22.95 10.38 -1.30
N ASP A 668 21.96 11.07 -0.74
CA ASP A 668 22.17 11.96 0.41
C ASP A 668 22.53 11.18 1.68
N TYR A 669 23.44 11.74 2.49
CA TYR A 669 23.74 11.22 3.82
C TYR A 669 22.78 11.83 4.86
N ASN A 670 21.66 11.15 5.09
CA ASN A 670 20.69 11.55 6.11
C ASN A 670 21.12 11.06 7.49
N HIS A 671 21.64 11.96 8.32
CA HIS A 671 21.98 11.65 9.71
C HIS A 671 20.77 11.81 10.62
N PHE A 672 20.50 10.78 11.42
CA PHE A 672 19.32 10.68 12.29
C PHE A 672 19.01 11.93 13.14
N PHE A 673 20.03 12.65 13.62
CA PHE A 673 19.85 13.87 14.44
C PHE A 673 20.18 15.19 13.74
N LEU A 674 20.94 15.15 12.65
CA LEU A 674 21.56 16.35 12.06
C LEU A 674 20.98 16.67 10.67
N GLY A 675 19.98 15.89 10.24
CA GLY A 675 19.39 15.97 8.92
C GLY A 675 20.37 15.53 7.83
N ASN A 676 20.15 16.01 6.61
CA ASN A 676 21.03 15.77 5.48
C ASN A 676 22.39 16.46 5.72
N LEU A 677 23.46 15.68 5.89
CA LEU A 677 24.81 16.20 6.10
C LEU A 677 25.43 16.79 4.82
N CYS A 678 24.97 16.37 3.64
CA CYS A 678 25.44 16.88 2.36
C CYS A 678 25.11 18.37 2.19
N THR A 679 23.95 18.81 2.68
CA THR A 679 23.53 20.22 2.63
C THR A 679 23.77 20.96 3.95
N ASN A 680 24.30 20.28 4.98
CA ASN A 680 24.54 20.89 6.28
C ASN A 680 25.73 21.87 6.22
N PRO A 681 25.55 23.14 6.65
CA PRO A 681 26.61 24.15 6.59
C PRO A 681 27.89 23.82 7.37
N SER A 682 27.83 22.90 8.35
CA SER A 682 28.98 22.52 9.19
C SER A 682 29.78 21.35 8.64
N PHE A 683 29.20 20.57 7.71
CA PHE A 683 29.80 19.36 7.17
C PHE A 683 30.00 19.50 5.65
N GLY A 684 28.90 19.49 4.90
CA GLY A 684 28.93 19.58 3.44
C GLY A 684 29.42 18.29 2.77
N PRO A 685 29.39 18.23 1.43
CA PRO A 685 29.65 17.02 0.67
C PRO A 685 31.10 16.53 0.80
N GLU A 686 32.07 17.44 0.80
CA GLU A 686 33.50 17.09 0.94
C GLU A 686 33.80 16.38 2.26
N PHE A 687 33.20 16.84 3.37
CA PHE A 687 33.34 16.18 4.67
C PHE A 687 32.76 14.77 4.62
N VAL A 688 31.51 14.63 4.16
CA VAL A 688 30.81 13.34 4.12
C VAL A 688 31.64 12.33 3.33
N GLN A 689 32.14 12.72 2.16
CA GLN A 689 32.98 11.88 1.33
C GLN A 689 34.29 11.48 1.99
N SER A 690 35.03 12.46 2.52
CA SER A 690 36.32 12.19 3.16
C SER A 690 36.22 11.32 4.42
N TYR A 691 35.10 11.41 5.14
CA TYR A 691 34.91 10.75 6.42
C TYR A 691 34.31 9.35 6.28
N PHE A 692 33.30 9.18 5.41
CA PHE A 692 32.56 7.92 5.27
C PHE A 692 33.05 7.05 4.10
N GLY A 693 33.77 7.61 3.12
CA GLY A 693 34.19 6.88 1.92
C GLY A 693 33.02 6.56 0.98
N PRO A 694 33.18 5.61 0.04
CA PRO A 694 32.11 5.24 -0.89
C PRO A 694 30.92 4.62 -0.16
N ILE A 695 29.75 4.69 -0.77
CA ILE A 695 28.57 3.99 -0.31
C ILE A 695 28.76 2.50 -0.60
N ARG A 696 28.68 1.69 0.45
CA ARG A 696 28.71 0.24 0.34
C ARG A 696 27.49 -0.25 -0.43
N VAL A 697 27.74 -0.95 -1.54
CA VAL A 697 26.71 -1.67 -2.31
C VAL A 697 26.78 -3.14 -1.91
N MET A 698 25.65 -3.72 -1.51
CA MET A 698 25.49 -5.15 -1.29
C MET A 698 25.00 -5.79 -2.59
N PRO A 699 25.85 -6.55 -3.33
CA PRO A 699 25.42 -7.22 -4.55
C PRO A 699 24.36 -8.27 -4.24
N THR A 700 23.27 -8.27 -5.01
CA THR A 700 22.13 -9.18 -4.84
C THR A 700 22.00 -10.15 -5.99
N ASP A 701 22.28 -9.76 -7.24
CA ASP A 701 22.29 -10.70 -8.36
C ASP A 701 23.14 -10.22 -9.54
N MET A 702 23.55 -11.16 -10.39
CA MET A 702 24.35 -10.94 -11.59
C MET A 702 23.79 -11.77 -12.75
N ASN A 703 23.83 -11.22 -13.95
CA ASN A 703 23.45 -11.97 -15.16
C ASN A 703 24.54 -12.99 -15.57
N GLU A 704 24.22 -13.89 -16.51
CA GLU A 704 25.07 -15.05 -16.82
C GLU A 704 26.47 -14.70 -17.34
N ASP A 705 26.60 -13.60 -18.07
CA ASP A 705 27.86 -13.13 -18.65
C ASP A 705 28.60 -12.10 -17.78
N GLY A 706 28.01 -11.69 -16.65
CA GLY A 706 28.59 -10.74 -15.72
C GLY A 706 28.66 -9.30 -16.25
N THR A 707 27.81 -8.94 -17.21
CA THR A 707 27.73 -7.58 -17.75
C THR A 707 26.81 -6.67 -16.96
N VAL A 708 25.86 -7.24 -16.21
CA VAL A 708 24.92 -6.52 -15.35
C VAL A 708 24.99 -7.11 -13.95
N LEU A 709 25.10 -6.23 -12.96
CA LEU A 709 25.05 -6.56 -11.55
C LEU A 709 24.07 -5.62 -10.86
N VAL A 710 23.23 -6.14 -9.97
CA VAL A 710 22.34 -5.33 -9.14
C VAL A 710 22.65 -5.49 -7.67
N GLY A 711 22.28 -4.49 -6.88
CA GLY A 711 22.47 -4.49 -5.45
C GLY A 711 21.72 -3.39 -4.75
N ARG A 712 21.85 -3.37 -3.42
CA ARG A 712 21.29 -2.32 -2.56
C ARG A 712 22.40 -1.61 -1.81
N ALA A 713 22.28 -0.30 -1.71
CA ALA A 713 23.15 0.56 -0.93
C ALA A 713 22.36 1.27 0.20
N GLY A 714 23.10 1.79 1.18
CA GLY A 714 22.53 2.52 2.31
C GLY A 714 22.12 1.62 3.49
N SER A 715 21.27 2.16 4.37
CA SER A 715 20.89 1.55 5.64
C SER A 715 19.59 2.15 6.17
N PHE A 716 18.98 1.51 7.17
CA PHE A 716 17.80 2.05 7.86
C PHE A 716 17.99 3.49 8.37
N PHE A 717 19.21 3.89 8.75
CA PHE A 717 19.47 5.22 9.29
C PHE A 717 19.72 6.29 8.23
N THR A 718 20.18 5.89 7.04
CA THR A 718 20.55 6.81 5.96
C THR A 718 19.53 6.83 4.81
N GLY A 719 18.62 5.85 4.77
CA GLY A 719 17.79 5.50 3.60
C GLY A 719 18.40 4.34 2.82
N PHE A 720 17.60 3.74 1.94
CA PHE A 720 18.05 2.72 0.98
C PHE A 720 18.00 3.28 -0.44
N ILE A 721 18.88 2.78 -1.29
CA ILE A 721 18.86 3.03 -2.73
C ILE A 721 19.29 1.76 -3.47
N GLY A 722 18.66 1.48 -4.60
CA GLY A 722 19.06 0.38 -5.47
C GLY A 722 20.26 0.81 -6.32
N ALA A 723 21.00 -0.17 -6.82
CA ALA A 723 22.17 0.06 -7.66
C ALA A 723 22.19 -0.92 -8.83
N VAL A 724 22.50 -0.42 -10.03
CA VAL A 724 22.71 -1.19 -11.25
C VAL A 724 24.12 -0.88 -11.74
N TYR A 725 24.95 -1.91 -11.89
CA TYR A 725 26.26 -1.81 -12.51
C TYR A 725 26.18 -2.34 -13.93
N LEU A 726 26.72 -1.56 -14.87
CA LEU A 726 26.89 -1.93 -16.26
C LEU A 726 28.38 -2.03 -16.55
N LYS A 727 28.82 -3.18 -17.07
CA LYS A 727 30.24 -3.44 -17.34
C LYS A 727 30.85 -2.37 -18.24
N ASP A 728 32.00 -1.85 -17.80
CA ASP A 728 32.77 -0.77 -18.43
C ASP A 728 32.06 0.59 -18.50
N VAL A 729 30.85 0.72 -17.96
CA VAL A 729 30.11 1.99 -17.80
C VAL A 729 30.17 2.45 -16.34
N GLY A 730 29.91 1.55 -15.38
CA GLY A 730 29.97 1.84 -13.96
C GLY A 730 28.64 1.63 -13.24
N TRP A 731 28.59 2.09 -11.99
CA TRP A 731 27.38 2.05 -11.15
C TRP A 731 26.45 3.22 -11.48
N ILE A 732 25.15 2.94 -11.48
CA ILE A 732 24.06 3.91 -11.58
C ILE A 732 23.07 3.54 -10.48
N ASN A 733 22.64 4.51 -9.68
CA ASN A 733 21.58 4.25 -8.70
C ASN A 733 20.24 4.04 -9.41
N THR A 734 19.32 3.24 -8.83
CA THR A 734 18.07 2.87 -9.52
C THR A 734 17.17 4.05 -9.82
N ARG A 735 17.19 5.10 -8.98
CA ARG A 735 16.42 6.33 -9.25
C ARG A 735 16.89 6.97 -10.56
N ASP A 736 18.18 7.25 -10.69
CA ASP A 736 18.73 7.89 -11.88
C ASP A 736 18.66 6.96 -13.10
N PHE A 737 18.78 5.64 -12.89
CA PHE A 737 18.60 4.64 -13.94
C PHE A 737 17.20 4.74 -14.57
N PHE A 738 16.15 4.79 -13.75
CA PHE A 738 14.77 4.89 -14.21
C PHE A 738 14.40 6.28 -14.72
N ASN A 739 14.79 7.34 -14.00
CA ASN A 739 14.52 8.73 -14.39
C ASN A 739 15.08 9.02 -15.80
N LYS A 740 16.35 8.69 -16.06
CA LYS A 740 16.97 8.91 -17.37
C LYS A 740 16.29 8.12 -18.49
N GLN A 741 15.64 7.01 -18.18
CA GLN A 741 14.90 6.20 -19.15
C GLN A 741 13.44 6.67 -19.35
N GLY A 742 13.00 7.68 -18.58
CA GLY A 742 11.64 8.22 -18.61
C GLY A 742 10.62 7.37 -17.85
N VAL A 743 11.06 6.49 -16.93
CA VAL A 743 10.17 5.59 -16.18
C VAL A 743 9.58 6.35 -14.99
N VAL A 744 8.50 7.10 -15.26
CA VAL A 744 7.82 7.97 -14.27
C VAL A 744 7.17 7.18 -13.13
N GLU A 745 6.82 5.92 -13.35
CA GLU A 745 6.20 5.04 -12.36
C GLU A 745 7.12 4.78 -11.15
N ALA A 746 8.44 4.75 -11.40
CA ALA A 746 9.45 4.56 -10.37
C ALA A 746 9.60 5.78 -9.43
N SER A 747 9.00 6.92 -9.77
CA SER A 747 9.06 8.14 -8.93
C SER A 747 8.21 8.01 -7.66
N GLN A 748 7.05 7.35 -7.73
CA GLN A 748 6.20 7.09 -6.57
C GLN A 748 6.66 5.88 -5.79
N TRP A 749 7.13 4.85 -6.50
CA TRP A 749 7.51 3.57 -5.92
C TRP A 749 8.97 3.28 -6.27
N PRO A 750 9.94 3.71 -5.46
CA PRO A 750 11.34 3.47 -5.79
C PRO A 750 11.67 1.98 -5.67
N ALA A 751 12.31 1.44 -6.71
CA ALA A 751 12.93 0.12 -6.69
C ALA A 751 14.29 0.17 -5.96
N ASP A 752 14.26 0.43 -4.66
CA ASP A 752 15.45 0.61 -3.82
C ASP A 752 16.07 -0.72 -3.33
N ASN A 753 15.44 -1.85 -3.63
CA ASN A 753 15.94 -3.19 -3.32
C ASN A 753 15.81 -4.16 -4.52
N PRO A 754 16.62 -3.98 -5.59
CA PRO A 754 16.67 -4.94 -6.70
C PRO A 754 17.25 -6.27 -6.21
N LEU A 755 16.57 -7.39 -6.46
CA LEU A 755 16.93 -8.70 -5.88
C LEU A 755 17.29 -9.76 -6.90
N ALA A 756 16.72 -9.73 -8.11
CA ALA A 756 16.92 -10.79 -9.09
C ALA A 756 16.95 -10.28 -10.54
N LEU A 757 17.73 -10.95 -11.38
CA LEU A 757 17.91 -10.70 -12.81
C LEU A 757 17.69 -11.97 -13.63
N SER A 758 17.18 -11.80 -14.85
CA SER A 758 17.26 -12.87 -15.86
C SER A 758 18.72 -13.20 -16.19
N GLY A 759 18.94 -14.36 -16.79
CA GLY A 759 20.27 -14.78 -17.23
C GLY A 759 20.86 -13.87 -18.30
N LYS A 760 20.03 -13.21 -19.10
CA LYS A 760 20.47 -12.18 -20.06
C LYS A 760 20.70 -10.83 -19.39
N GLY A 761 20.08 -10.59 -18.23
CA GLY A 761 20.09 -9.30 -17.54
C GLY A 761 19.09 -8.29 -18.09
N ASP A 762 18.15 -8.73 -18.94
CA ASP A 762 17.11 -7.90 -19.59
C ASP A 762 15.77 -7.92 -18.85
N GLN A 763 15.66 -8.65 -17.74
CA GLN A 763 14.52 -8.60 -16.82
C GLN A 763 15.04 -8.48 -15.40
N MET A 764 14.30 -7.77 -14.55
CA MET A 764 14.65 -7.58 -13.14
C MET A 764 13.40 -7.68 -12.25
N MET A 765 13.58 -8.25 -11.06
CA MET A 765 12.64 -8.12 -9.95
C MET A 765 13.24 -7.22 -8.88
N ALA A 766 12.53 -6.16 -8.55
CA ALA A 766 12.91 -5.23 -7.49
C ALA A 766 11.82 -5.11 -6.45
N ASN A 767 12.18 -4.72 -5.23
CA ASN A 767 11.24 -4.51 -4.14
C ASN A 767 11.40 -3.10 -3.58
N LEU A 768 10.39 -2.66 -2.84
CA LEU A 768 10.50 -1.49 -1.95
C LEU A 768 11.00 -1.94 -0.57
N ALA A 769 12.08 -1.36 -0.08
CA ALA A 769 12.69 -1.72 1.18
C ALA A 769 11.74 -1.44 2.35
N GLY A 770 11.44 -2.49 3.12
CA GLY A 770 10.57 -2.40 4.30
C GLY A 770 9.07 -2.53 4.00
N ALA A 771 8.68 -2.74 2.74
CA ALA A 771 7.30 -2.99 2.33
C ALA A 771 7.17 -4.32 1.57
N THR A 772 5.96 -4.90 1.59
CA THR A 772 5.63 -6.12 0.84
C THR A 772 5.10 -5.74 -0.55
N ILE A 773 5.97 -5.15 -1.37
CA ILE A 773 5.65 -4.80 -2.76
C ILE A 773 6.86 -5.09 -3.64
N THR A 774 6.59 -5.70 -4.80
CA THR A 774 7.57 -6.06 -5.82
C THR A 774 7.23 -5.34 -7.12
N PHE A 775 8.24 -5.06 -7.92
CA PHE A 775 8.15 -4.51 -9.27
C PHE A 775 8.81 -5.47 -10.25
N ALA A 776 8.07 -5.86 -11.28
CA ALA A 776 8.61 -6.52 -12.45
C ALA A 776 9.11 -5.45 -13.42
N VAL A 777 10.37 -5.54 -13.81
CA VAL A 777 11.01 -4.56 -14.69
C VAL A 777 11.48 -5.27 -15.95
N ASP A 778 10.82 -4.95 -17.06
CA ASP A 778 11.25 -5.37 -18.39
C ASP A 778 12.24 -4.35 -18.93
N MET A 779 13.45 -4.81 -19.22
CA MET A 779 14.53 -3.99 -19.75
C MET A 779 15.00 -4.51 -21.10
N GLU A 780 14.22 -5.29 -21.86
CA GLU A 780 14.66 -5.82 -23.17
C GLU A 780 15.20 -4.73 -24.10
N THR A 781 14.60 -3.54 -24.04
CA THR A 781 15.10 -2.33 -24.67
C THR A 781 15.28 -1.19 -23.68
N ALA A 782 16.19 -0.29 -24.02
CA ALA A 782 16.47 0.94 -23.30
C ALA A 782 16.86 2.03 -24.30
N PHE A 783 16.90 3.28 -23.87
CA PHE A 783 17.26 4.41 -24.71
C PHE A 783 18.66 4.94 -24.42
N VAL A 784 19.31 5.41 -25.49
CA VAL A 784 20.46 6.31 -25.43
C VAL A 784 20.13 7.60 -26.19
N CYS A 785 20.73 8.69 -25.75
CA CYS A 785 20.72 9.96 -26.45
C CYS A 785 22.00 10.10 -27.27
N ASP A 786 21.88 10.14 -28.58
CA ASP A 786 23.00 10.25 -29.51
C ASP A 786 22.83 11.52 -30.35
N GLY A 787 23.66 12.53 -30.07
CA GLY A 787 23.59 13.81 -30.78
C GLY A 787 22.28 14.59 -30.57
N GLY A 788 21.55 14.33 -29.48
CA GLY A 788 20.25 14.94 -29.19
C GLY A 788 19.04 14.20 -29.78
N GLU A 789 19.26 13.01 -30.34
CA GLU A 789 18.19 12.12 -30.82
C GLU A 789 18.07 10.87 -29.95
N ASP A 790 16.84 10.51 -29.59
CA ASP A 790 16.52 9.28 -28.87
C ASP A 790 16.72 8.07 -29.78
N ARG A 791 17.52 7.09 -29.31
CA ARG A 791 17.72 5.81 -29.99
C ARG A 791 17.41 4.66 -29.04
N GLU A 792 16.41 3.87 -29.40
CA GLU A 792 16.09 2.61 -28.72
C GLU A 792 17.12 1.53 -29.10
N VAL A 793 17.65 0.85 -28.09
CA VAL A 793 18.72 -0.15 -28.21
C VAL A 793 18.46 -1.34 -27.29
N LYS A 794 19.03 -2.50 -27.61
CA LYS A 794 18.88 -3.70 -26.78
C LYS A 794 19.73 -3.62 -25.51
N PHE A 795 19.13 -3.92 -24.37
CA PHE A 795 19.86 -4.04 -23.11
C PHE A 795 20.44 -5.46 -22.94
N PRO A 796 21.54 -5.64 -22.18
CA PRO A 796 22.49 -4.61 -21.75
C PRO A 796 23.58 -4.34 -22.80
N ASN A 797 23.91 -5.32 -23.63
CA ASN A 797 25.15 -5.33 -24.41
C ASN A 797 25.19 -4.28 -25.54
N GLN A 798 24.07 -4.03 -26.24
CA GLN A 798 24.05 -2.99 -27.27
C GLN A 798 24.05 -1.59 -26.64
N LEU A 799 23.29 -1.39 -25.56
CA LEU A 799 23.33 -0.17 -24.76
C LEU A 799 24.76 0.18 -24.33
N ILE A 800 25.48 -0.76 -23.71
CA ILE A 800 26.87 -0.56 -23.27
C ILE A 800 27.78 -0.18 -24.45
N ALA A 801 27.60 -0.79 -25.62
CA ALA A 801 28.41 -0.49 -26.80
C ALA A 801 28.18 0.95 -27.31
N GLU A 802 26.92 1.39 -27.37
CA GLU A 802 26.57 2.74 -27.84
C GLU A 802 27.06 3.82 -26.87
N ILE A 803 27.01 3.57 -25.55
CA ILE A 803 27.58 4.47 -24.54
C ILE A 803 29.10 4.62 -24.72
N LYS A 804 29.80 3.52 -24.99
CA LYS A 804 31.25 3.55 -25.27
C LYS A 804 31.59 4.30 -26.55
N ASP A 805 30.68 4.28 -27.53
CA ASP A 805 30.82 5.00 -28.78
C ASP A 805 30.46 6.50 -28.64
N GLY A 806 29.99 6.93 -27.46
CA GLY A 806 29.83 8.33 -27.07
C GLY A 806 28.39 8.77 -26.85
N ALA A 807 27.42 7.88 -26.93
CA ALA A 807 26.02 8.20 -26.59
C ALA A 807 25.84 8.35 -25.07
N GLU A 808 24.86 9.15 -24.65
CA GLU A 808 24.49 9.32 -23.25
C GLU A 808 23.42 8.31 -22.84
N PHE A 809 23.51 7.73 -21.65
CA PHE A 809 22.51 6.79 -21.14
C PHE A 809 21.20 7.52 -20.82
N GLY A 810 20.09 7.11 -21.45
CA GLY A 810 18.78 7.71 -21.25
C GLY A 810 18.15 8.27 -22.51
N ARG A 811 16.91 8.71 -22.38
CA ARG A 811 16.24 9.59 -23.35
C ARG A 811 16.81 11.00 -23.23
N CYS A 812 16.97 11.70 -24.34
CA CYS A 812 17.49 13.05 -24.42
C CYS A 812 16.71 14.05 -23.56
N ALA A 813 15.39 13.86 -23.43
CA ALA A 813 14.54 14.70 -22.59
C ALA A 813 14.84 14.58 -21.09
N HIS A 814 15.33 13.41 -20.65
CA HIS A 814 15.45 13.04 -19.24
C HIS A 814 16.90 12.96 -18.74
N LEU A 815 17.88 13.42 -19.52
CA LEU A 815 19.31 13.34 -19.14
C LEU A 815 19.65 14.14 -17.87
N ASN A 816 18.83 15.14 -17.52
CA ASN A 816 19.06 16.07 -16.42
C ASN A 816 18.01 15.96 -15.29
N ASP A 817 17.18 14.93 -15.32
CA ASP A 817 16.11 14.70 -14.34
C ASP A 817 16.61 14.17 -12.99
#